data_AF-A0A151WSS2-F1
#
_entry.id   AF-A0A151WSS2-F1
#
_cell.length_a   1.000
_cell.length_b   1.000
_cell.length_c   1.000
_cell.angle_alpha   90.00
_cell.angle_beta   90.00
_cell.angle_gamma   90.00
#
_symmetry.space_group_name_H-M   'P 1'
#
loop_
_entity.id
_entity.type
_entity.pdbx_description
1 polymer ?
#
loop_
_entity_poly.entity_id
_entity_poly.type
_entity_poly.pdbx_seq_one_letter_code
_entity_poly.pdbx_strand_id
1 'polypeptide(L)'
;MNENSCDSVSFYGADQKSNSLFVKMTHRGYHITELILQVTLSDGRIYVLPDCPDTITVGDISKKWSASGLKIESLEPRQRWRITYNGFLRNQCRGNTSNNDNVEHIRLNFIFIGKPRSLEWPDDWSTYLHADALAREPWKNQYWMHKIQLIDDTGFDLWGSIIGQITFKDSNTSEFYLRGLCQRRWGKHESYQFHKTLTVVGVTQHGAMYYLGVSNTKHSFSHMQFGHLQEAGGMITKIDWTNLQLSDFEKEDTFPINYKIAFTAAGKQYSSVINYSVGTAITCYNGQPWSWACTTRNLRVQLNGSTGVGLMITCCSYTGPRQLQTSIAKIQRITWPDTFAQKDKYILRFDDKQCQNESVVGGKGYSLAILTSIDTDDVLPQGFCITSLAFERQLQHRKQLQNLINDISCCKKKEDLESYCQKAVSIIQGTPVEKEIAKMILQGLKELESSVNEKGVWRYAVRSSAIGEDNEETSAAGQNSTYLGVKNASDVIECVAKCWASLFSYQSVEYRRQNGLPIRASMGVCIQRMVDAEAAGVMFTRHPTTGDPSSIVITANYGLGETVVSGKIEPDTFMIHRKWDNTLTIGASVLGNKEHKILLDDIGVITSALSEQEIKKISISDISALRLAKIGLHLESLFGSARDVEWAIVDEQIYMLQARPITTIDAWTDFEIMHELDSGVPCDVDLMTFANIGEVLPYPISPLSISTIMKVLNLSLCAKFNKFDCCYFHMVGMRCAMNYLDSTLQDVGEEMTMMNKMIDLAICGRVVTTSEVHKAAIEKYGIVSKWRRMYMTYEIFTTAWRNDALVKETIDIFNKYTLDANEFDTPLDLYNILNEKYGEIFLIGKGHNMASLVSVSYQMIAMSLLTNGSDNFTSEHLADIAVLLSSCTNVISTEVPIALGKIAACIRRSGKADEFSKLETTKVITWLELNCPPAAEKLQIFFKMHGHRCVHELDLFTEPWILKPDNIINTIQVLAMSIEENYVSKTLSVQETITSLKTPTSSIIKFFLRMVIPLCRKAVTLREMTKNVTISAMHILRLAYRRLGVLMVTESYIPDEQLIFFLTHQEIGQLLNNHNNNRLLVRKALRRRKIYQKVAKFEYSEFSTGMPVPIEPTLDASSYEGFTKIEGTSVCGGSVLGRACVITDLSEANIIQHGDILITHCTDIGWSPYFPLLAGIVTELGGLISHGAVVAREYGLPCIVGAKGATQVFQTSDTVLLAGDVGMLQLIKKA
;
A
#
# COMPACT_ATOMS: atom_id res chain seq x y z
N MET A 1 13.91 -27.86 19.56
CA MET A 1 12.69 -27.34 20.22
C MET A 1 12.06 -28.49 20.99
N ASN A 2 11.56 -28.24 22.20
CA ASN A 2 10.73 -29.22 22.92
C ASN A 2 9.54 -29.59 22.01
N GLU A 3 9.12 -30.87 21.98
CA GLU A 3 7.96 -31.32 21.19
C GLU A 3 6.70 -30.49 21.44
N ASN A 4 6.59 -29.91 22.64
CA ASN A 4 5.43 -29.14 23.08
C ASN A 4 5.55 -27.62 22.84
N SER A 5 6.67 -27.14 22.29
CA SER A 5 6.79 -25.71 21.99
C SER A 5 5.95 -25.31 20.78
N CYS A 6 5.31 -24.15 20.83
CA CYS A 6 4.59 -23.57 19.72
C CYS A 6 4.89 -22.08 19.52
N ASP A 7 4.71 -21.60 18.30
CA ASP A 7 4.56 -20.19 17.94
C ASP A 7 3.29 -20.08 17.10
N SER A 8 2.36 -19.24 17.53
CA SER A 8 1.04 -19.08 16.93
C SER A 8 0.81 -17.62 16.57
N VAL A 9 0.26 -17.38 15.39
CA VAL A 9 -0.29 -16.08 14.99
C VAL A 9 -1.75 -16.26 14.61
N SER A 10 -2.60 -15.33 15.04
CA SER A 10 -4.02 -15.33 14.71
C SER A 10 -4.54 -13.93 14.42
N PHE A 11 -5.52 -13.86 13.53
CA PHE A 11 -6.17 -12.65 13.09
C PHE A 11 -7.67 -12.85 13.13
N TYR A 12 -8.38 -11.90 13.72
CA TYR A 12 -9.83 -11.81 13.64
C TYR A 12 -10.23 -10.43 13.17
N GLY A 13 -11.18 -10.35 12.24
CA GLY A 13 -11.83 -9.11 11.86
C GLY A 13 -13.27 -9.34 11.44
N ALA A 14 -14.14 -8.37 11.70
CA ALA A 14 -15.51 -8.38 11.21
C ALA A 14 -16.03 -6.97 10.87
N ASP A 15 -17.09 -6.91 10.06
CA ASP A 15 -17.86 -5.70 9.77
C ASP A 15 -19.31 -5.80 10.27
N GLN A 16 -20.06 -4.69 10.22
CA GLN A 16 -21.46 -4.68 10.70
C GLN A 16 -22.40 -5.50 9.81
N LYS A 17 -22.01 -5.76 8.56
CA LYS A 17 -22.73 -6.65 7.64
C LYS A 17 -22.53 -8.14 8.00
N SER A 18 -21.75 -8.45 9.04
CA SER A 18 -21.39 -9.81 9.46
C SER A 18 -20.49 -10.56 8.51
N ASN A 19 -19.77 -9.85 7.63
CA ASN A 19 -18.59 -10.43 7.03
C ASN A 19 -17.52 -10.59 8.12
N SER A 20 -16.84 -11.74 8.17
CA SER A 20 -15.75 -11.97 9.11
C SER A 20 -14.64 -12.85 8.54
N LEU A 21 -13.43 -12.63 9.03
CA LEU A 21 -12.25 -13.44 8.76
C LEU A 21 -11.65 -13.87 10.10
N PHE A 22 -11.47 -15.17 10.28
CA PHE A 22 -10.71 -15.74 11.38
C PHE A 22 -9.61 -16.65 10.83
N VAL A 23 -8.37 -16.32 11.14
CA VAL A 23 -7.18 -17.08 10.73
C VAL A 23 -6.36 -17.39 11.97
N LYS A 24 -5.92 -18.64 12.13
CA LYS A 24 -4.92 -19.02 13.14
C LYS A 24 -3.95 -20.01 12.50
N MET A 25 -2.66 -19.70 12.56
CA MET A 25 -1.58 -20.60 12.17
C MET A 25 -0.69 -20.85 13.40
N THR A 26 -0.45 -22.10 13.72
CA THR A 26 0.38 -22.50 14.86
C THR A 26 1.46 -23.49 14.40
N HIS A 27 2.72 -23.08 14.48
CA HIS A 27 3.85 -23.98 14.30
C HIS A 27 4.13 -24.73 15.60
N ARG A 28 4.29 -26.05 15.54
CA ARG A 28 4.60 -26.91 16.69
C ARG A 28 5.97 -27.60 16.52
N GLY A 29 6.50 -28.17 17.61
CA GLY A 29 7.73 -28.97 17.55
C GLY A 29 7.63 -30.08 16.49
N TYR A 30 8.68 -30.25 15.66
CA TYR A 30 8.75 -31.20 14.53
C TYR A 30 7.75 -30.96 13.37
N HIS A 31 7.99 -29.96 12.51
CA HIS A 31 7.35 -29.75 11.19
C HIS A 31 5.81 -29.82 11.09
N ILE A 32 5.09 -29.84 12.21
CA ILE A 32 3.63 -29.83 12.27
C ILE A 32 3.15 -28.38 12.29
N THR A 33 2.19 -28.06 11.42
CA THR A 33 1.49 -26.78 11.44
C THR A 33 0.00 -27.04 11.61
N GLU A 34 -0.60 -26.38 12.59
CA GLU A 34 -2.05 -26.37 12.78
C GLU A 34 -2.60 -25.09 12.13
N LEU A 35 -3.65 -25.25 11.33
CA LEU A 35 -4.23 -24.17 10.55
C LEU A 35 -5.74 -24.11 10.71
N ILE A 36 -6.24 -22.91 11.01
CA ILE A 36 -7.66 -22.56 10.99
C ILE A 36 -7.80 -21.37 10.04
N LEU A 37 -8.69 -21.51 9.06
CA LEU A 37 -9.12 -20.43 8.18
C LEU A 37 -10.64 -20.51 8.08
N GLN A 38 -11.32 -19.46 8.51
CA GLN A 38 -12.76 -19.32 8.46
C GLN A 38 -13.11 -17.95 7.86
N VAL A 39 -13.88 -17.98 6.78
CA VAL A 39 -14.45 -16.77 6.16
C VAL A 39 -15.97 -16.86 6.27
N THR A 40 -16.59 -15.83 6.83
CA THR A 40 -18.05 -15.69 6.87
C THR A 40 -18.45 -14.54 5.97
N LEU A 41 -19.46 -14.76 5.12
CA LEU A 41 -20.04 -13.74 4.26
C LEU A 41 -21.37 -13.24 4.84
N SER A 42 -21.73 -12.00 4.51
CA SER A 42 -22.99 -11.36 4.89
C SER A 42 -24.25 -12.08 4.39
N ASP A 43 -24.12 -12.89 3.34
CA ASP A 43 -25.20 -13.76 2.82
C ASP A 43 -25.35 -15.09 3.58
N GLY A 44 -24.53 -15.30 4.63
CA GLY A 44 -24.56 -16.48 5.48
C GLY A 44 -23.64 -17.62 5.03
N ARG A 45 -22.98 -17.53 3.87
CA ARG A 45 -21.99 -18.54 3.46
C ARG A 45 -20.79 -18.56 4.40
N ILE A 46 -20.36 -19.76 4.77
CA ILE A 46 -19.19 -20.00 5.62
C ILE A 46 -18.21 -20.91 4.89
N TYR A 47 -16.99 -20.41 4.68
CA TYR A 47 -15.90 -21.13 4.04
C TYR A 47 -14.84 -21.54 5.09
N VAL A 48 -14.45 -22.81 5.06
CA VAL A 48 -13.38 -23.38 5.91
C VAL A 48 -12.43 -24.24 5.08
N LEU A 49 -11.30 -24.67 5.67
CA LEU A 49 -10.39 -25.60 5.02
C LEU A 49 -11.10 -26.93 4.66
N PRO A 50 -10.72 -27.61 3.56
CA PRO A 50 -11.37 -28.83 3.10
C PRO A 50 -11.35 -29.97 4.11
N ASP A 51 -10.27 -30.05 4.91
CA ASP A 51 -10.03 -31.09 5.92
C ASP A 51 -10.73 -30.82 7.26
N CYS A 52 -11.41 -29.67 7.42
CA CYS A 52 -12.17 -29.37 8.64
C CYS A 52 -13.15 -30.53 8.99
N PRO A 53 -13.16 -31.04 10.24
CA PRO A 53 -12.70 -30.39 11.47
C PRO A 53 -11.21 -30.56 11.82
N ASP A 54 -10.43 -31.28 11.01
CA ASP A 54 -8.98 -31.37 11.20
C ASP A 54 -8.27 -30.04 10.89
N THR A 55 -7.26 -29.70 11.68
CA THR A 55 -6.43 -28.50 11.46
C THR A 55 -4.99 -28.82 11.10
N ILE A 56 -4.59 -30.09 11.20
CA ILE A 56 -3.20 -30.48 11.02
C ILE A 56 -2.88 -30.53 9.54
N THR A 57 -1.90 -29.73 9.15
CA THR A 57 -1.31 -29.70 7.81
C THR A 57 0.20 -29.90 7.91
N VAL A 58 0.82 -30.28 6.80
CA VAL A 58 2.28 -30.20 6.70
C VAL A 58 2.68 -28.73 6.57
N GLY A 59 3.61 -28.28 7.41
CA GLY A 59 4.13 -26.91 7.38
C GLY A 59 5.34 -26.74 6.47
N ASP A 60 5.60 -25.50 6.06
CA ASP A 60 6.87 -25.13 5.44
C ASP A 60 8.02 -25.29 6.45
N ILE A 61 9.08 -26.02 6.05
CA ILE A 61 10.27 -26.31 6.88
C ILE A 61 11.10 -25.05 7.21
N SER A 62 10.94 -23.95 6.45
CA SER A 62 11.74 -22.72 6.53
C SER A 62 11.34 -21.73 7.65
N LYS A 63 10.46 -22.12 8.59
CA LYS A 63 9.88 -21.23 9.63
C LYS A 63 9.15 -20.00 9.06
N LYS A 64 8.84 -19.97 7.76
CA LYS A 64 7.92 -19.00 7.17
C LYS A 64 6.49 -19.41 7.53
N TRP A 65 5.62 -18.44 7.83
CA TRP A 65 4.21 -18.68 8.09
C TRP A 65 3.47 -19.04 6.79
N SER A 66 3.70 -20.25 6.29
CA SER A 66 3.11 -20.77 5.05
C SER A 66 2.74 -22.23 5.21
N ALA A 67 1.48 -22.57 4.92
CA ALA A 67 0.97 -23.94 4.90
C ALA A 67 -0.35 -24.02 4.12
N SER A 68 -0.55 -25.11 3.35
CA SER A 68 -1.81 -25.39 2.65
C SER A 68 -2.40 -24.21 1.86
N GLY A 69 -1.54 -23.46 1.16
CA GLY A 69 -1.92 -22.31 0.34
C GLY A 69 -2.18 -21.02 1.13
N LEU A 70 -2.17 -21.04 2.47
CA LEU A 70 -2.17 -19.82 3.29
C LEU A 70 -0.73 -19.35 3.52
N LYS A 71 -0.49 -18.06 3.36
CA LYS A 71 0.77 -17.38 3.63
C LYS A 71 0.53 -16.13 4.47
N ILE A 72 1.34 -15.91 5.50
CA ILE A 72 1.30 -14.75 6.37
C ILE A 72 2.69 -14.09 6.37
N GLU A 73 2.77 -12.85 5.91
CA GLU A 73 4.03 -12.12 5.77
C GLU A 73 4.01 -10.87 6.66
N SER A 74 5.02 -10.71 7.52
CA SER A 74 5.21 -9.46 8.27
C SER A 74 5.80 -8.40 7.34
N LEU A 75 5.02 -7.37 7.01
CA LEU A 75 5.47 -6.24 6.19
C LEU A 75 6.20 -5.21 7.06
N GLU A 76 5.58 -4.85 8.18
CA GLU A 76 6.13 -3.99 9.21
C GLU A 76 5.94 -4.68 10.57
N PRO A 77 7.02 -5.01 11.29
CA PRO A 77 6.91 -5.73 12.57
C PRO A 77 5.94 -5.04 13.53
N ARG A 78 5.02 -5.81 14.10
CA ARG A 78 3.97 -5.33 15.04
C ARG A 78 3.07 -4.22 14.48
N GLN A 79 3.01 -4.01 13.16
CA GLN A 79 2.15 -3.00 12.54
C GLN A 79 1.40 -3.54 11.32
N ARG A 80 2.09 -4.09 10.32
CA ARG A 80 1.45 -4.52 9.07
C ARG A 80 1.77 -5.96 8.72
N TRP A 81 0.73 -6.73 8.40
CA TRP A 81 0.84 -8.13 8.01
C TRP A 81 0.04 -8.37 6.74
N ARG A 82 0.63 -9.05 5.77
CA ARG A 82 -0.07 -9.53 4.58
C ARG A 82 -0.55 -10.96 4.82
N ILE A 83 -1.80 -11.25 4.49
CA ILE A 83 -2.43 -12.55 4.67
C ILE A 83 -2.99 -12.95 3.30
N THR A 84 -2.40 -13.95 2.67
CA THR A 84 -2.84 -14.44 1.35
C THR A 84 -3.22 -15.91 1.41
N TYR A 85 -4.27 -16.27 0.70
CA TYR A 85 -4.68 -17.65 0.52
C TYR A 85 -4.96 -17.92 -0.94
N ASN A 86 -4.47 -19.03 -1.48
CA ASN A 86 -4.87 -19.52 -2.80
C ASN A 86 -4.99 -21.04 -2.78
N GLY A 87 -6.24 -21.52 -2.71
CA GLY A 87 -6.52 -22.93 -2.49
C GLY A 87 -8.00 -23.27 -2.54
N PHE A 88 -8.31 -24.49 -2.14
CA PHE A 88 -9.67 -25.00 -2.02
C PHE A 88 -10.26 -24.68 -0.66
N LEU A 89 -11.46 -24.10 -0.60
CA LEU A 89 -12.25 -23.99 0.63
C LEU A 89 -13.59 -24.72 0.49
N ARG A 90 -14.06 -25.28 1.60
CA ARG A 90 -15.35 -25.95 1.70
C ARG A 90 -16.41 -24.98 2.19
N ASN A 91 -17.49 -24.86 1.43
CA ASN A 91 -18.69 -24.12 1.81
C ASN A 91 -19.59 -24.99 2.69
N GLN A 92 -19.62 -24.72 3.99
CA GLN A 92 -20.37 -25.50 4.98
C GLN A 92 -21.89 -25.41 4.79
N CYS A 93 -22.39 -24.41 4.05
CA CYS A 93 -23.82 -24.24 3.80
C CYS A 93 -24.36 -25.14 2.68
N ARG A 94 -23.49 -25.79 1.88
CA ARG A 94 -23.88 -26.53 0.66
C ARG A 94 -23.90 -28.07 0.79
N GLY A 95 -23.76 -28.64 1.98
CA GLY A 95 -23.94 -30.09 2.20
C GLY A 95 -22.97 -30.72 3.19
N ASN A 96 -23.04 -32.05 3.33
CA ASN A 96 -22.25 -32.84 4.28
C ASN A 96 -20.74 -32.71 4.07
N THR A 97 -19.97 -32.86 5.16
CA THR A 97 -18.49 -32.76 5.20
C THR A 97 -17.76 -33.76 4.29
N SER A 98 -18.45 -34.79 3.76
CA SER A 98 -17.87 -35.90 3.00
C SER A 98 -18.03 -35.82 1.47
N ASN A 99 -18.73 -34.83 0.90
CA ASN A 99 -18.91 -34.71 -0.56
C ASN A 99 -18.01 -33.59 -1.15
N ASN A 100 -17.51 -33.76 -2.37
CA ASN A 100 -16.61 -32.81 -3.05
C ASN A 100 -17.34 -31.62 -3.68
N ASP A 101 -18.67 -31.71 -3.83
CA ASP A 101 -19.50 -30.71 -4.54
C ASP A 101 -19.57 -29.34 -3.85
N ASN A 102 -19.21 -29.27 -2.56
CA ASN A 102 -19.19 -28.02 -1.79
C ASN A 102 -17.77 -27.41 -1.65
N VAL A 103 -16.78 -27.92 -2.39
CA VAL A 103 -15.41 -27.40 -2.40
C VAL A 103 -15.20 -26.49 -3.62
N GLU A 104 -14.73 -25.28 -3.39
CA GLU A 104 -14.52 -24.26 -4.43
C GLU A 104 -13.11 -23.66 -4.32
N HIS A 105 -12.56 -23.21 -5.45
CA HIS A 105 -11.34 -22.39 -5.45
C HIS A 105 -11.66 -21.00 -4.91
N ILE A 106 -10.90 -20.57 -3.91
CA ILE A 106 -10.99 -19.24 -3.31
C ILE A 106 -9.60 -18.64 -3.23
N ARG A 107 -9.51 -17.36 -3.59
CA ARG A 107 -8.31 -16.54 -3.38
C ARG A 107 -8.62 -15.42 -2.40
N LEU A 108 -7.73 -15.22 -1.42
CA LEU A 108 -7.82 -14.18 -0.42
C LEU A 108 -6.55 -13.32 -0.47
N ASN A 109 -6.72 -12.00 -0.44
CA ASN A 109 -5.62 -11.04 -0.41
C ASN A 109 -5.95 -9.95 0.62
N PHE A 110 -5.36 -10.05 1.81
CA PHE A 110 -5.66 -9.18 2.95
C PHE A 110 -4.41 -8.54 3.53
N ILE A 111 -4.58 -7.35 4.10
CA ILE A 111 -3.58 -6.61 4.86
C ILE A 111 -4.18 -6.28 6.21
N PHE A 112 -3.57 -6.81 7.27
CA PHE A 112 -3.84 -6.37 8.64
C PHE A 112 -3.02 -5.12 8.94
N ILE A 113 -3.69 -4.11 9.50
CA ILE A 113 -3.15 -2.82 9.88
C ILE A 113 -3.39 -2.65 11.38
N GLY A 114 -2.33 -2.80 12.16
CA GLY A 114 -2.32 -2.69 13.61
C GLY A 114 -2.17 -1.26 14.10
N LYS A 115 -2.72 -0.97 15.27
CA LYS A 115 -2.48 0.28 15.99
C LYS A 115 -1.08 0.28 16.61
N PRO A 116 -0.49 1.45 16.91
CA PRO A 116 0.90 1.53 17.37
C PRO A 116 1.19 0.79 18.69
N ARG A 117 0.20 0.70 19.58
CA ARG A 117 0.34 0.10 20.90
C ARG A 117 -0.11 -1.37 20.92
N SER A 118 0.83 -2.27 21.17
CA SER A 118 0.58 -3.67 21.53
C SER A 118 0.35 -3.82 23.03
N LEU A 119 -0.33 -4.90 23.43
CA LEU A 119 -0.53 -5.31 24.81
C LEU A 119 0.16 -6.66 25.02
N GLU A 120 1.15 -6.71 25.92
CA GLU A 120 1.93 -7.91 26.18
C GLU A 120 1.14 -8.93 27.03
N TRP A 121 1.28 -10.20 26.70
CA TRP A 121 0.60 -11.32 27.34
C TRP A 121 1.60 -12.15 28.16
N PRO A 122 1.32 -12.42 29.45
CA PRO A 122 0.23 -11.90 30.29
C PRO A 122 0.56 -10.57 30.99
N ASP A 123 1.71 -9.96 30.70
CA ASP A 123 2.28 -8.85 31.50
C ASP A 123 1.38 -7.62 31.62
N ASP A 124 0.60 -7.28 30.59
CA ASP A 124 -0.29 -6.10 30.60
C ASP A 124 -1.67 -6.37 31.23
N TRP A 125 -1.90 -7.55 31.82
CA TRP A 125 -3.18 -7.86 32.46
C TRP A 125 -3.41 -7.08 33.75
N SER A 126 -4.64 -7.18 34.27
CA SER A 126 -4.96 -6.59 35.55
C SER A 126 -4.29 -7.34 36.69
N THR A 127 -3.38 -6.65 37.36
CA THR A 127 -2.74 -7.10 38.59
C THR A 127 -3.79 -7.45 39.66
N TYR A 128 -4.93 -6.75 39.66
CA TYR A 128 -6.04 -7.04 40.56
C TYR A 128 -6.66 -8.40 40.26
N LEU A 129 -6.99 -8.68 38.98
CA LEU A 129 -7.52 -9.98 38.57
C LEU A 129 -6.56 -11.14 38.85
N HIS A 130 -5.26 -10.92 38.67
CA HIS A 130 -4.24 -11.91 39.04
C HIS A 130 -4.19 -12.17 40.55
N ALA A 131 -4.22 -11.10 41.36
CA ALA A 131 -4.22 -11.22 42.81
C ALA A 131 -5.48 -11.95 43.32
N ASP A 132 -6.65 -11.65 42.74
CA ASP A 132 -7.91 -12.32 43.04
C ASP A 132 -7.88 -13.80 42.63
N ALA A 133 -7.38 -14.13 41.43
CA ALA A 133 -7.20 -15.52 41.01
C ALA A 133 -6.27 -16.28 41.96
N LEU A 134 -5.14 -15.70 42.35
CA LEU A 134 -4.19 -16.30 43.31
C LEU A 134 -4.82 -16.49 44.70
N ALA A 135 -5.59 -15.52 45.18
CA ALA A 135 -6.23 -15.58 46.50
C ALA A 135 -7.28 -16.70 46.60
N ARG A 136 -7.90 -17.10 45.47
CA ARG A 136 -8.88 -18.18 45.39
C ARG A 136 -8.24 -19.58 45.29
N GLU A 137 -6.94 -19.66 45.05
CA GLU A 137 -6.24 -20.95 44.92
C GLU A 137 -6.04 -21.65 46.28
N PRO A 138 -6.11 -22.99 46.32
CA PRO A 138 -5.83 -23.73 47.54
C PRO A 138 -4.33 -23.62 47.92
N TRP A 139 -4.07 -23.16 49.14
CA TRP A 139 -2.74 -22.91 49.73
C TRP A 139 -2.02 -24.21 50.16
N LYS A 140 -2.02 -25.24 49.29
CA LYS A 140 -1.67 -26.62 49.66
C LYS A 140 -0.34 -27.13 49.11
N ASN A 141 0.36 -26.40 48.25
CA ASN A 141 1.66 -26.83 47.72
C ASN A 141 2.75 -25.77 47.95
N GLN A 142 4.02 -26.21 47.99
CA GLN A 142 5.18 -25.34 48.22
C GLN A 142 5.47 -24.33 47.09
N TYR A 143 4.73 -24.42 45.97
CA TYR A 143 4.92 -23.60 44.77
C TYR A 143 3.80 -22.56 44.58
N TRP A 144 2.92 -22.36 45.57
CA TRP A 144 1.74 -21.51 45.42
C TRP A 144 2.10 -20.06 45.01
N MET A 145 3.20 -19.50 45.54
CA MET A 145 3.70 -18.16 45.18
C MET A 145 4.29 -18.09 43.76
N HIS A 146 4.64 -19.22 43.16
CA HIS A 146 5.25 -19.31 41.83
C HIS A 146 4.26 -19.68 40.74
N LYS A 147 2.95 -19.80 41.04
CA LYS A 147 1.90 -20.21 40.07
C LYS A 147 1.90 -19.38 38.77
N ILE A 148 2.14 -18.07 38.85
CA ILE A 148 2.23 -17.20 37.66
C ILE A 148 3.43 -17.58 36.78
N GLN A 149 4.58 -17.87 37.39
CA GLN A 149 5.81 -18.25 36.66
C GLN A 149 5.70 -19.62 35.98
N LEU A 150 4.64 -20.40 36.27
CA LEU A 150 4.35 -21.67 35.62
C LEU A 150 3.55 -21.52 34.31
N ILE A 151 3.11 -20.30 33.96
CA ILE A 151 2.51 -20.01 32.66
C ILE A 151 3.65 -19.78 31.67
N ASP A 152 3.89 -20.75 30.80
CA ASP A 152 4.92 -20.68 29.76
C ASP A 152 4.41 -19.98 28.48
N ASP A 153 3.12 -19.62 28.41
CA ASP A 153 2.48 -18.95 27.25
C ASP A 153 2.67 -17.44 27.34
N THR A 154 3.43 -16.87 26.42
CA THR A 154 3.66 -15.41 26.33
C THR A 154 3.34 -14.90 24.93
N GLY A 155 3.16 -13.60 24.74
CA GLY A 155 2.76 -13.06 23.46
C GLY A 155 2.38 -11.59 23.47
N PHE A 156 1.66 -11.16 22.44
CA PHE A 156 1.03 -9.85 22.43
C PHE A 156 -0.31 -9.85 21.69
N ASP A 157 -1.17 -8.91 22.08
CA ASP A 157 -2.41 -8.55 21.40
C ASP A 157 -2.26 -7.18 20.74
N LEU A 158 -2.81 -7.06 19.54
CA LEU A 158 -2.71 -5.87 18.72
C LEU A 158 -4.06 -5.55 18.08
N TRP A 159 -4.72 -4.49 18.55
CA TRP A 159 -5.94 -3.97 17.93
C TRP A 159 -5.63 -3.41 16.55
N GLY A 160 -6.56 -3.55 15.61
CA GLY A 160 -6.34 -3.10 14.24
C GLY A 160 -7.53 -3.33 13.31
N SER A 161 -7.21 -3.46 12.04
CA SER A 161 -8.19 -3.68 10.97
C SER A 161 -7.61 -4.58 9.89
N ILE A 162 -8.46 -5.24 9.13
CA ILE A 162 -8.11 -6.07 7.98
C ILE A 162 -8.79 -5.48 6.75
N ILE A 163 -8.00 -5.09 5.76
CA ILE A 163 -8.48 -4.58 4.46
C ILE A 163 -8.06 -5.59 3.40
N GLY A 164 -8.97 -5.98 2.51
CA GLY A 164 -8.62 -6.94 1.45
C GLY A 164 -9.78 -7.31 0.56
N GLN A 165 -9.49 -8.26 -0.33
CA GLN A 165 -10.47 -8.80 -1.27
C GLN A 165 -10.47 -10.32 -1.29
N ILE A 166 -11.63 -10.86 -1.62
CA ILE A 166 -11.87 -12.28 -1.88
C ILE A 166 -12.25 -12.43 -3.35
N THR A 167 -11.57 -13.32 -4.06
CA THR A 167 -11.94 -13.73 -5.42
C THR A 167 -12.53 -15.13 -5.37
N PHE A 168 -13.75 -15.28 -5.88
CA PHE A 168 -14.46 -16.56 -5.99
C PHE A 168 -14.19 -17.24 -7.34
N LYS A 169 -14.62 -18.51 -7.48
CA LYS A 169 -14.45 -19.32 -8.69
C LYS A 169 -14.99 -18.67 -9.98
N ASP A 170 -16.05 -17.88 -9.87
CA ASP A 170 -16.66 -17.12 -10.98
C ASP A 170 -15.89 -15.83 -11.33
N SER A 171 -14.72 -15.62 -10.73
CA SER A 171 -13.90 -14.41 -10.84
C SER A 171 -14.53 -13.15 -10.26
N ASN A 172 -15.66 -13.26 -9.56
CA ASN A 172 -16.22 -12.13 -8.82
C ASN A 172 -15.33 -11.80 -7.63
N THR A 173 -15.07 -10.52 -7.43
CA THR A 173 -14.30 -10.00 -6.29
C THR A 173 -15.23 -9.31 -5.31
N SER A 174 -14.97 -9.47 -4.02
CA SER A 174 -15.65 -8.75 -2.95
C SER A 174 -14.61 -8.13 -2.04
N GLU A 175 -14.79 -6.85 -1.74
CA GLU A 175 -13.91 -6.05 -0.88
C GLU A 175 -14.42 -6.06 0.56
N PHE A 176 -13.49 -6.08 1.50
CA PHE A 176 -13.76 -6.25 2.93
C PHE A 176 -12.96 -5.22 3.73
N TYR A 177 -13.66 -4.55 4.64
CA TYR A 177 -13.10 -3.57 5.57
C TYR A 177 -13.48 -3.98 7.00
N LEU A 178 -12.63 -4.78 7.62
CA LEU A 178 -12.95 -5.48 8.86
C LEU A 178 -12.20 -4.83 10.03
N ARG A 179 -12.83 -4.68 11.19
CA ARG A 179 -12.17 -4.26 12.43
C ARG A 179 -12.02 -5.45 13.37
N GLY A 180 -10.91 -5.48 14.10
CA GLY A 180 -10.63 -6.58 15.02
C GLY A 180 -9.21 -6.53 15.55
N LEU A 181 -8.55 -7.69 15.67
CA LEU A 181 -7.25 -7.79 16.32
C LEU A 181 -6.37 -8.90 15.75
N CYS A 182 -5.07 -8.76 16.01
CA CYS A 182 -4.05 -9.77 15.80
C CYS A 182 -3.51 -10.23 17.17
N GLN A 183 -3.33 -11.53 17.33
CA GLN A 183 -2.67 -12.13 18.50
C GLN A 183 -1.49 -12.95 18.04
N ARG A 184 -0.34 -12.77 18.68
CA ARG A 184 0.77 -13.71 18.59
C ARG A 184 1.02 -14.34 19.96
N ARG A 185 1.25 -15.64 20.01
CA ARG A 185 1.52 -16.42 21.22
C ARG A 185 2.67 -17.38 20.98
N TRP A 186 3.62 -17.49 21.89
CA TRP A 186 4.69 -18.48 21.83
C TRP A 186 4.99 -19.04 23.23
N GLY A 187 5.41 -20.30 23.29
CA GLY A 187 5.53 -21.01 24.57
C GLY A 187 5.22 -22.49 24.43
N LYS A 188 4.57 -23.09 25.44
CA LYS A 188 3.97 -24.42 25.30
C LYS A 188 2.59 -24.34 24.66
N HIS A 189 2.26 -25.30 23.81
CA HIS A 189 0.95 -25.40 23.15
C HIS A 189 -0.23 -25.37 24.14
N GLU A 190 -1.33 -24.71 23.77
CA GLU A 190 -2.52 -24.47 24.61
C GLU A 190 -3.03 -25.74 25.29
N SER A 191 -3.01 -26.88 24.59
CA SER A 191 -3.44 -28.17 25.12
C SER A 191 -2.62 -28.68 26.30
N TYR A 192 -1.41 -28.17 26.53
CA TYR A 192 -0.59 -28.48 27.70
C TYR A 192 -0.76 -27.47 28.83
N GLN A 193 -1.21 -26.25 28.52
CA GLN A 193 -1.34 -25.19 29.50
C GLN A 193 -2.73 -25.09 30.09
N PHE A 194 -3.77 -25.33 29.28
CA PHE A 194 -5.15 -25.08 29.65
C PHE A 194 -5.99 -26.37 29.70
N HIS A 195 -6.91 -26.46 30.65
CA HIS A 195 -8.00 -27.44 30.62
C HIS A 195 -9.14 -26.95 29.73
N LYS A 196 -9.49 -25.68 29.89
CA LYS A 196 -10.57 -25.00 29.16
C LYS A 196 -10.28 -23.50 29.09
N THR A 197 -10.62 -22.90 27.95
CA THR A 197 -10.61 -21.45 27.75
C THR A 197 -11.92 -21.01 27.07
N LEU A 198 -12.37 -19.81 27.42
CA LEU A 198 -13.45 -19.11 26.75
C LEU A 198 -12.96 -17.70 26.47
N THR A 199 -13.01 -17.27 25.22
CA THR A 199 -12.72 -15.88 24.84
C THR A 199 -13.87 -15.31 24.02
N VAL A 200 -14.13 -14.02 24.22
CA VAL A 200 -15.16 -13.26 23.52
C VAL A 200 -14.53 -11.98 22.99
N VAL A 201 -14.59 -11.81 21.68
CA VAL A 201 -14.21 -10.59 20.98
C VAL A 201 -15.46 -9.87 20.53
N GLY A 202 -15.58 -8.58 20.80
CA GLY A 202 -16.67 -7.74 20.28
C GLY A 202 -16.14 -6.50 19.59
N VAL A 203 -16.79 -6.11 18.49
CA VAL A 203 -16.49 -4.95 17.66
C VAL A 203 -17.79 -4.20 17.40
N THR A 204 -17.90 -2.98 17.91
CA THR A 204 -19.13 -2.18 17.85
C THR A 204 -19.10 -1.16 16.71
N GLN A 205 -20.28 -0.72 16.26
CA GLN A 205 -20.40 0.26 15.18
C GLN A 205 -19.69 1.59 15.50
N HIS A 206 -19.73 2.00 16.77
CA HIS A 206 -19.09 3.22 17.28
C HIS A 206 -17.57 3.12 17.50
N GLY A 207 -16.96 1.96 17.26
CA GLY A 207 -15.50 1.79 17.35
C GLY A 207 -14.98 1.19 18.63
N ALA A 208 -15.82 0.99 19.65
CA ALA A 208 -15.40 0.25 20.84
C ALA A 208 -15.15 -1.22 20.48
N MET A 209 -14.03 -1.76 20.94
CA MET A 209 -13.64 -3.16 20.75
C MET A 209 -13.18 -3.75 22.07
N TYR A 210 -13.60 -4.97 22.39
CA TYR A 210 -13.21 -5.63 23.63
C TYR A 210 -12.82 -7.09 23.40
N TYR A 211 -11.90 -7.56 24.23
CA TYR A 211 -11.48 -8.95 24.33
C TYR A 211 -11.61 -9.33 25.79
N LEU A 212 -12.46 -10.31 26.08
CA LEU A 212 -12.69 -10.85 27.42
C LEU A 212 -12.36 -12.33 27.38
N GLY A 213 -11.69 -12.83 28.41
CA GLY A 213 -11.40 -14.24 28.50
C GLY A 213 -11.40 -14.78 29.92
N VAL A 214 -11.74 -16.06 30.01
CA VAL A 214 -11.72 -16.84 31.23
C VAL A 214 -11.08 -18.18 30.93
N SER A 215 -10.17 -18.62 31.79
CA SER A 215 -9.47 -19.88 31.60
C SER A 215 -9.26 -20.66 32.90
N ASN A 216 -9.07 -21.97 32.73
CA ASN A 216 -8.62 -22.89 33.76
C ASN A 216 -7.31 -23.53 33.25
N THR A 217 -6.23 -23.37 34.00
CA THR A 217 -4.89 -23.85 33.64
C THR A 217 -4.54 -25.16 34.36
N LYS A 218 -3.73 -26.01 33.73
CA LYS A 218 -3.39 -27.34 34.26
C LYS A 218 -2.44 -27.28 35.47
N HIS A 219 -1.64 -26.22 35.58
CA HIS A 219 -0.52 -26.14 36.52
C HIS A 219 -0.53 -24.88 37.41
N SER A 220 -1.36 -23.88 37.09
CA SER A 220 -1.33 -22.57 37.77
C SER A 220 -2.65 -22.23 38.47
N PHE A 221 -3.72 -21.97 37.72
CA PHE A 221 -4.95 -21.36 38.23
C PHE A 221 -6.19 -22.16 37.82
N SER A 222 -7.05 -22.48 38.78
CA SER A 222 -8.35 -23.13 38.59
C SER A 222 -9.37 -22.24 37.87
N HIS A 223 -9.26 -20.93 38.07
CA HIS A 223 -10.07 -19.92 37.40
C HIS A 223 -9.30 -18.61 37.28
N MET A 224 -9.16 -18.12 36.05
CA MET A 224 -8.43 -16.89 35.75
C MET A 224 -9.23 -16.05 34.77
N GLN A 225 -9.34 -14.75 35.05
CA GLN A 225 -10.04 -13.78 34.21
C GLN A 225 -9.03 -12.79 33.62
N PHE A 226 -9.26 -12.40 32.38
CA PHE A 226 -8.39 -11.45 31.67
C PHE A 226 -9.12 -10.75 30.53
N GLY A 227 -8.53 -9.66 30.05
CA GLY A 227 -9.08 -8.94 28.92
C GLY A 227 -8.71 -7.47 28.90
N HIS A 228 -9.14 -6.82 27.83
CA HIS A 228 -8.90 -5.41 27.59
C HIS A 228 -9.99 -4.82 26.69
N LEU A 229 -10.23 -3.52 26.85
CA LEU A 229 -11.20 -2.72 26.11
C LEU A 229 -10.46 -1.58 25.42
N GLN A 230 -10.67 -1.44 24.13
CA GLN A 230 -10.52 -0.17 23.42
C GLN A 230 -11.87 0.56 23.45
N GLU A 231 -11.93 1.69 24.14
CA GLU A 231 -13.08 2.59 24.09
C GLU A 231 -13.24 3.18 22.68
N ALA A 232 -14.43 3.65 22.34
CA ALA A 232 -14.73 4.26 21.04
C ALA A 232 -13.82 5.45 20.70
N GLY A 233 -13.33 6.18 21.71
CA GLY A 233 -12.35 7.26 21.56
C GLY A 233 -10.90 6.81 21.39
N GLY A 234 -10.65 5.52 21.20
CA GLY A 234 -9.33 4.94 20.91
C GLY A 234 -8.49 4.54 22.12
N MET A 235 -8.86 4.96 23.33
CA MET A 235 -8.12 4.64 24.55
C MET A 235 -8.19 3.15 24.87
N ILE A 236 -7.03 2.54 25.10
CA ILE A 236 -6.90 1.12 25.45
C ILE A 236 -6.75 0.99 26.97
N THR A 237 -7.57 0.14 27.58
CA THR A 237 -7.62 -0.12 29.02
C THR A 237 -7.73 -1.62 29.30
N LYS A 238 -7.11 -2.08 30.38
CA LYS A 238 -7.33 -3.45 30.88
C LYS A 238 -8.65 -3.53 31.65
N ILE A 239 -9.25 -4.71 31.66
CA ILE A 239 -10.43 -4.94 32.51
C ILE A 239 -10.00 -5.22 33.95
N ASP A 240 -10.83 -4.81 34.91
CA ASP A 240 -10.57 -5.02 36.33
C ASP A 240 -11.48 -6.09 36.95
N TRP A 241 -12.60 -6.39 36.29
CA TRP A 241 -13.57 -7.40 36.74
C TRP A 241 -14.47 -7.83 35.59
N THR A 242 -14.95 -9.08 35.60
CA THR A 242 -16.02 -9.55 34.71
C THR A 242 -16.89 -10.61 35.40
N ASN A 243 -18.18 -10.68 35.08
CA ASN A 243 -19.06 -11.76 35.52
C ASN A 243 -18.99 -13.01 34.63
N LEU A 244 -18.14 -13.02 33.60
CA LEU A 244 -17.99 -14.15 32.70
C LEU A 244 -17.45 -15.36 33.47
N GLN A 245 -18.13 -16.52 33.38
CA GLN A 245 -17.71 -17.76 34.02
C GLN A 245 -17.65 -18.94 33.05
N LEU A 246 -16.74 -19.88 33.27
CA LEU A 246 -16.60 -21.07 32.43
C LEU A 246 -17.77 -22.05 32.57
N SER A 247 -18.40 -22.09 33.75
CA SER A 247 -19.52 -22.97 34.10
C SER A 247 -20.76 -22.72 33.23
N ASP A 248 -20.98 -21.47 32.84
CA ASP A 248 -22.13 -21.08 32.02
C ASP A 248 -22.06 -21.67 30.61
N PHE A 249 -20.86 -22.09 30.17
CA PHE A 249 -20.56 -22.62 28.84
C PHE A 249 -20.07 -24.07 28.87
N GLU A 250 -20.46 -24.87 29.88
CA GLU A 250 -20.04 -26.27 30.02
C GLU A 250 -20.80 -27.27 29.16
N LYS A 251 -22.03 -26.97 28.75
CA LYS A 251 -22.86 -27.84 27.92
C LYS A 251 -23.12 -27.20 26.56
N GLU A 252 -22.68 -27.86 25.48
CA GLU A 252 -22.70 -27.30 24.11
C GLU A 252 -24.11 -26.97 23.60
N ASP A 253 -25.15 -27.66 24.09
CA ASP A 253 -26.53 -27.58 23.57
C ASP A 253 -27.52 -26.73 24.40
N THR A 254 -27.11 -26.15 25.55
CA THR A 254 -28.04 -25.50 26.49
C THR A 254 -27.71 -24.04 26.84
N PHE A 255 -26.82 -23.40 26.10
CA PHE A 255 -26.46 -22.01 26.38
C PHE A 255 -27.60 -21.05 25.97
N PRO A 256 -27.91 -20.01 26.78
CA PRO A 256 -28.95 -19.04 26.43
C PRO A 256 -28.57 -18.27 25.17
N ILE A 257 -29.44 -18.27 24.15
CA ILE A 257 -29.24 -17.52 22.90
C ILE A 257 -28.89 -16.05 23.16
N ASN A 258 -29.34 -15.48 24.29
CA ASN A 258 -28.98 -14.14 24.76
C ASN A 258 -28.24 -14.25 26.11
N TYR A 259 -26.97 -13.85 26.17
CA TYR A 259 -26.17 -13.85 27.39
C TYR A 259 -25.61 -12.47 27.70
N LYS A 260 -25.66 -12.07 28.98
CA LYS A 260 -25.24 -10.75 29.43
C LYS A 260 -23.93 -10.81 30.19
N ILE A 261 -22.91 -10.18 29.64
CA ILE A 261 -21.60 -9.98 30.24
C ILE A 261 -21.54 -8.59 30.86
N ALA A 262 -21.30 -8.50 32.16
CA ALA A 262 -20.94 -7.27 32.85
C ALA A 262 -19.45 -7.28 33.16
N PHE A 263 -18.75 -6.19 32.88
CA PHE A 263 -17.33 -6.04 33.20
C PHE A 263 -17.00 -4.59 33.55
N THR A 264 -15.86 -4.37 34.23
CA THR A 264 -15.37 -3.03 34.52
C THR A 264 -14.01 -2.79 33.87
N ALA A 265 -13.78 -1.59 33.36
CA ALA A 265 -12.49 -1.16 32.83
C ALA A 265 -12.27 0.31 33.18
N ALA A 266 -11.08 0.65 33.68
CA ALA A 266 -10.73 2.00 34.13
C ALA A 266 -11.76 2.62 35.09
N GLY A 267 -12.30 1.80 36.01
CA GLY A 267 -13.31 2.22 36.99
C GLY A 267 -14.72 2.46 36.45
N LYS A 268 -14.98 2.26 35.14
CA LYS A 268 -16.31 2.34 34.54
C LYS A 268 -16.91 0.94 34.37
N GLN A 269 -18.23 0.83 34.50
CA GLN A 269 -18.97 -0.42 34.28
C GLN A 269 -19.52 -0.49 32.86
N TYR A 270 -19.39 -1.66 32.25
CA TYR A 270 -19.83 -2.00 30.91
C TYR A 270 -20.76 -3.21 30.94
N SER A 271 -21.73 -3.23 30.04
CA SER A 271 -22.68 -4.32 29.85
C SER A 271 -22.74 -4.69 28.38
N SER A 272 -22.31 -5.91 28.04
CA SER A 272 -22.39 -6.50 26.72
C SER A 272 -23.45 -7.60 26.68
N VAL A 273 -24.35 -7.56 25.71
CA VAL A 273 -25.26 -8.67 25.40
C VAL A 273 -24.73 -9.37 24.16
N ILE A 274 -24.54 -10.69 24.22
CA ILE A 274 -24.09 -11.51 23.10
C ILE A 274 -25.20 -12.45 22.64
N ASN A 275 -25.40 -12.51 21.32
CA ASN A 275 -26.37 -13.38 20.67
C ASN A 275 -25.71 -14.17 19.52
N TYR A 276 -26.12 -15.42 19.28
CA TYR A 276 -25.68 -16.21 18.12
C TYR A 276 -26.80 -17.06 17.54
N SER A 277 -26.63 -17.48 16.29
CA SER A 277 -27.57 -18.37 15.59
C SER A 277 -27.26 -19.84 15.89
N VAL A 278 -28.29 -20.63 16.20
CA VAL A 278 -28.14 -22.08 16.41
C VAL A 278 -27.68 -22.73 15.10
N GLY A 279 -26.66 -23.60 15.16
CA GLY A 279 -26.12 -24.32 13.99
C GLY A 279 -24.99 -23.63 13.23
N THR A 280 -24.48 -22.48 13.68
CA THR A 280 -23.35 -21.77 13.03
C THR A 280 -21.99 -22.01 13.70
N ALA A 281 -21.94 -22.94 14.67
CA ALA A 281 -20.71 -23.28 15.36
C ALA A 281 -19.79 -24.12 14.47
N ILE A 282 -18.51 -23.77 14.45
CA ILE A 282 -17.48 -24.56 13.76
C ILE A 282 -16.54 -25.10 14.81
N THR A 283 -16.41 -26.42 14.89
CA THR A 283 -15.46 -27.09 15.78
C THR A 283 -14.27 -27.59 14.98
N CYS A 284 -13.08 -27.19 15.40
CA CYS A 284 -11.81 -27.61 14.87
C CYS A 284 -11.04 -28.40 15.95
N TYR A 285 -10.36 -29.48 15.57
CA TYR A 285 -9.55 -30.28 16.48
C TYR A 285 -8.05 -30.01 16.28
N ASN A 286 -7.39 -29.66 17.38
CA ASN A 286 -5.96 -29.38 17.48
C ASN A 286 -5.30 -30.42 18.39
N GLY A 287 -3.96 -30.49 18.38
CA GLY A 287 -3.25 -31.52 19.13
C GLY A 287 -3.19 -32.85 18.37
N GLN A 288 -2.07 -33.58 18.46
CA GLN A 288 -2.01 -34.93 17.89
C GLN A 288 -2.36 -35.98 18.96
N PRO A 289 -3.24 -36.96 18.66
CA PRO A 289 -4.04 -37.11 17.44
C PRO A 289 -5.21 -36.12 17.36
N TRP A 290 -5.90 -35.86 18.48
CA TRP A 290 -6.82 -34.75 18.75
C TRP A 290 -6.85 -34.59 20.28
N SER A 291 -6.16 -33.60 20.83
CA SER A 291 -6.11 -33.40 22.29
C SER A 291 -6.85 -32.15 22.75
N TRP A 292 -7.26 -31.30 21.81
CA TRP A 292 -7.80 -29.97 22.05
C TRP A 292 -8.90 -29.70 21.03
N ALA A 293 -10.10 -29.38 21.47
CA ALA A 293 -11.18 -28.93 20.60
C ALA A 293 -11.30 -27.41 20.71
N CYS A 294 -11.46 -26.72 19.58
CA CYS A 294 -11.65 -25.29 19.48
C CYS A 294 -12.95 -25.03 18.71
N THR A 295 -13.94 -24.45 19.36
CA THR A 295 -15.23 -24.14 18.74
C THR A 295 -15.40 -22.63 18.61
N THR A 296 -15.62 -22.17 17.38
CA THR A 296 -15.88 -20.76 17.07
C THR A 296 -17.37 -20.52 16.84
N ARG A 297 -17.87 -19.38 17.31
CA ARG A 297 -19.25 -18.92 17.07
C ARG A 297 -19.25 -17.43 16.75
N ASN A 298 -19.75 -17.06 15.58
CA ASN A 298 -19.99 -15.66 15.24
C ASN A 298 -21.14 -15.10 16.11
N LEU A 299 -20.95 -13.89 16.63
CA LEU A 299 -21.86 -13.24 17.56
C LEU A 299 -22.40 -11.94 16.95
N ARG A 300 -23.65 -11.63 17.27
CA ARG A 300 -24.13 -10.24 17.36
C ARG A 300 -23.91 -9.78 18.79
N VAL A 301 -23.33 -8.59 18.95
CA VAL A 301 -23.04 -8.04 20.27
C VAL A 301 -23.70 -6.68 20.45
N GLN A 302 -24.05 -6.33 21.68
CA GLN A 302 -24.54 -5.01 22.04
C GLN A 302 -23.87 -4.52 23.31
N LEU A 303 -22.96 -3.55 23.20
CA LEU A 303 -22.20 -2.99 24.32
C LEU A 303 -22.81 -1.65 24.74
N ASN A 304 -23.34 -1.56 25.95
CA ASN A 304 -24.00 -0.35 26.48
C ASN A 304 -25.05 0.24 25.51
N GLY A 305 -25.76 -0.62 24.76
CA GLY A 305 -26.73 -0.22 23.75
C GLY A 305 -26.19 -0.13 22.32
N SER A 306 -24.87 0.03 22.14
CA SER A 306 -24.21 0.09 20.82
C SER A 306 -24.12 -1.28 20.18
N THR A 307 -24.72 -1.44 18.99
CA THR A 307 -24.72 -2.69 18.22
C THR A 307 -23.36 -3.00 17.62
N GLY A 308 -23.10 -4.28 17.42
CA GLY A 308 -21.83 -4.79 16.92
C GLY A 308 -21.87 -6.24 16.50
N VAL A 309 -20.71 -6.73 16.13
CA VAL A 309 -20.43 -8.13 15.78
C VAL A 309 -19.27 -8.65 16.63
N GLY A 310 -19.12 -9.97 16.71
CA GLY A 310 -18.11 -10.57 17.55
C GLY A 310 -17.81 -12.03 17.23
N LEU A 311 -16.84 -12.58 17.94
CA LEU A 311 -16.46 -13.97 17.86
C LEU A 311 -16.31 -14.52 19.27
N MET A 312 -16.94 -15.65 19.53
CA MET A 312 -16.70 -16.44 20.71
C MET A 312 -15.87 -17.67 20.35
N ILE A 313 -14.81 -17.92 21.12
CA ILE A 313 -13.95 -19.10 20.96
C ILE A 313 -13.96 -19.85 22.28
N THR A 314 -14.42 -21.09 22.23
CA THR A 314 -14.35 -22.03 23.37
C THR A 314 -13.36 -23.11 23.04
N CYS A 315 -12.31 -23.27 23.86
CA CYS A 315 -11.37 -24.37 23.72
C CYS A 315 -11.40 -25.28 24.94
N CYS A 316 -11.27 -26.60 24.74
CA CYS A 316 -11.26 -27.57 25.83
C CYS A 316 -10.44 -28.82 25.49
N SER A 317 -10.05 -29.57 26.51
CA SER A 317 -9.38 -30.87 26.32
C SER A 317 -10.34 -31.88 25.66
N TYR A 318 -9.93 -32.44 24.52
CA TYR A 318 -10.73 -33.44 23.81
C TYR A 318 -10.43 -34.87 24.31
N THR A 319 -11.49 -35.59 24.68
CA THR A 319 -11.44 -36.96 25.25
C THR A 319 -12.23 -37.98 24.43
N GLY A 320 -12.85 -37.56 23.33
CA GLY A 320 -13.61 -38.44 22.44
C GLY A 320 -12.73 -39.39 21.60
N PRO A 321 -13.34 -40.22 20.74
CA PRO A 321 -12.59 -41.09 19.85
C PRO A 321 -11.66 -40.24 18.96
N ARG A 322 -10.39 -40.61 18.98
CA ARG A 322 -9.34 -39.95 18.21
C ARG A 322 -9.19 -40.69 16.89
N GLN A 323 -9.44 -40.05 15.76
CA GLN A 323 -9.04 -40.62 14.48
C GLN A 323 -7.52 -40.48 14.34
N LEU A 324 -6.81 -41.59 14.14
CA LEU A 324 -5.46 -41.53 13.59
C LEU A 324 -5.63 -41.28 12.09
N GLN A 325 -5.50 -40.04 11.64
CA GLN A 325 -5.18 -39.80 10.23
C GLN A 325 -3.72 -40.19 9.99
N THR A 326 -3.51 -41.49 9.78
CA THR A 326 -2.26 -42.07 9.29
C THR A 326 -2.08 -41.71 7.83
N SER A 327 -1.59 -40.50 7.56
CA SER A 327 -0.57 -40.20 6.54
C SER A 327 -0.48 -38.70 6.36
N ILE A 328 0.03 -37.98 7.35
CA ILE A 328 0.68 -36.71 7.02
C ILE A 328 1.90 -37.13 6.19
N ALA A 329 1.78 -37.09 4.86
CA ALA A 329 2.90 -37.32 3.98
C ALA A 329 4.03 -36.40 4.47
N LYS A 330 5.14 -36.99 4.92
CA LYS A 330 6.32 -36.18 5.24
C LYS A 330 6.63 -35.42 3.97
N ILE A 331 6.45 -34.10 3.97
CA ILE A 331 7.02 -33.27 2.92
C ILE A 331 8.52 -33.52 3.03
N GLN A 332 9.03 -34.31 2.10
CA GLN A 332 10.45 -34.38 1.81
C GLN A 332 10.78 -33.08 1.08
N ARG A 333 10.74 -31.95 1.78
CA ARG A 333 11.37 -30.77 1.21
C ARG A 333 12.82 -31.14 1.14
N ILE A 334 13.41 -31.01 -0.04
CA ILE A 334 14.86 -31.09 -0.18
C ILE A 334 15.41 -30.11 0.85
N THR A 335 16.14 -30.64 1.84
CA THR A 335 16.79 -29.82 2.86
C THR A 335 17.73 -28.91 2.11
N TRP A 336 17.31 -27.65 1.91
CA TRP A 336 18.12 -26.58 1.35
C TRP A 336 19.43 -26.60 2.13
N PRO A 337 20.54 -27.00 1.51
CA PRO A 337 21.76 -27.11 2.29
C PRO A 337 22.12 -25.70 2.77
N ASP A 338 22.27 -25.54 4.09
CA ASP A 338 22.82 -24.36 4.77
C ASP A 338 24.31 -24.16 4.44
N THR A 339 24.76 -24.65 3.29
CA THR A 339 26.15 -24.61 2.92
C THR A 339 26.45 -23.25 2.31
N PHE A 340 27.30 -22.50 3.02
CA PHE A 340 28.36 -21.72 2.38
C PHE A 340 29.14 -22.68 1.47
N ALA A 341 28.59 -22.98 0.29
CA ALA A 341 29.30 -23.75 -0.72
C ALA A 341 30.50 -22.89 -1.12
N GLN A 342 31.72 -23.38 -0.87
CA GLN A 342 32.92 -22.74 -1.36
C GLN A 342 32.82 -22.68 -2.88
N LYS A 343 32.98 -21.48 -3.46
CA LYS A 343 33.15 -21.30 -4.90
C LYS A 343 34.58 -21.71 -5.26
N ASP A 344 34.84 -23.01 -5.35
CA ASP A 344 36.18 -23.57 -5.54
C ASP A 344 36.36 -24.36 -6.85
N LYS A 345 35.27 -24.77 -7.51
CA LYS A 345 35.29 -25.52 -8.77
C LYS A 345 34.69 -24.75 -9.94
N TYR A 346 35.22 -24.98 -11.14
CA TYR A 346 34.71 -24.40 -12.39
C TYR A 346 33.55 -25.19 -13.00
N ILE A 347 33.42 -26.48 -12.67
CA ILE A 347 32.38 -27.37 -13.17
C ILE A 347 31.84 -28.22 -12.02
N LEU A 348 30.53 -28.43 -12.02
CA LEU A 348 29.79 -29.29 -11.09
C LEU A 348 28.80 -30.14 -11.86
N ARG A 349 28.72 -31.43 -11.60
CA ARG A 349 27.66 -32.28 -12.17
C ARG A 349 26.33 -31.98 -11.50
N PHE A 350 25.20 -32.29 -12.14
CA PHE A 350 23.90 -32.05 -11.52
C PHE A 350 23.67 -32.87 -10.24
N ASP A 351 24.33 -34.02 -10.08
CA ASP A 351 24.31 -34.85 -8.88
C ASP A 351 25.26 -34.36 -7.77
N ASP A 352 26.12 -33.38 -8.04
CA ASP A 352 26.96 -32.77 -7.01
C ASP A 352 26.13 -31.89 -6.07
N LYS A 353 26.23 -32.13 -4.75
CA LYS A 353 25.55 -31.31 -3.73
C LYS A 353 25.86 -29.80 -3.84
N GLN A 354 27.04 -29.43 -4.32
CA GLN A 354 27.41 -28.02 -4.54
C GLN A 354 26.58 -27.35 -5.64
N CYS A 355 26.04 -28.12 -6.59
CA CYS A 355 25.16 -27.63 -7.66
C CYS A 355 23.77 -27.23 -7.14
N GLN A 356 23.42 -27.63 -5.90
CA GLN A 356 22.21 -27.21 -5.19
C GLN A 356 22.35 -25.83 -4.52
N ASN A 357 23.22 -24.96 -5.05
CA ASN A 357 23.38 -23.58 -4.60
C ASN A 357 23.26 -22.60 -5.79
N GLU A 358 22.17 -21.83 -5.83
CA GLU A 358 21.89 -20.87 -6.89
C GLU A 358 23.02 -19.85 -7.09
N SER A 359 23.71 -19.42 -6.03
CA SER A 359 24.80 -18.44 -6.13
C SER A 359 26.05 -18.97 -6.85
N VAL A 360 26.14 -20.29 -7.05
CA VAL A 360 27.25 -20.98 -7.71
C VAL A 360 26.92 -21.32 -9.16
N VAL A 361 25.69 -21.75 -9.46
CA VAL A 361 25.32 -22.29 -10.79
C VAL A 361 24.18 -21.55 -11.48
N GLY A 362 23.58 -20.55 -10.83
CA GLY A 362 22.39 -19.84 -11.29
C GLY A 362 21.09 -20.63 -11.15
N GLY A 363 19.95 -20.00 -11.47
CA GLY A 363 18.61 -20.53 -11.22
C GLY A 363 18.29 -21.86 -11.92
N LYS A 364 18.67 -22.00 -13.20
CA LYS A 364 18.37 -23.23 -13.97
C LYS A 364 19.24 -24.40 -13.56
N GLY A 365 20.55 -24.17 -13.37
CA GLY A 365 21.48 -25.19 -12.91
C GLY A 365 21.11 -25.69 -11.51
N TYR A 366 20.68 -24.77 -10.65
CA TYR A 366 20.11 -25.10 -9.34
C TYR A 366 18.86 -25.98 -9.49
N SER A 367 17.87 -25.56 -10.28
CA SER A 367 16.64 -26.33 -10.52
C SER A 367 16.91 -27.75 -11.05
N LEU A 368 17.83 -27.90 -12.01
CA LEU A 368 18.22 -29.21 -12.55
C LEU A 368 18.89 -30.11 -11.51
N ALA A 369 19.77 -29.56 -10.66
CA ALA A 369 20.42 -30.31 -9.59
C ALA A 369 19.41 -30.81 -8.54
N ILE A 370 18.39 -30.00 -8.26
CA ILE A 370 17.28 -30.39 -7.39
C ILE A 370 16.47 -31.51 -8.04
N LEU A 371 16.07 -31.37 -9.31
CA LEU A 371 15.37 -32.43 -10.03
C LEU A 371 16.17 -33.75 -10.06
N THR A 372 17.49 -33.68 -10.22
CA THR A 372 18.39 -34.87 -10.21
C THR A 372 18.38 -35.59 -8.87
N SER A 373 18.16 -34.87 -7.77
CA SER A 373 18.20 -35.43 -6.42
C SER A 373 16.91 -36.12 -5.98
N ILE A 374 15.86 -36.07 -6.81
CA ILE A 374 14.55 -36.64 -6.51
C ILE A 374 14.49 -38.09 -7.01
N ASP A 375 14.16 -39.01 -6.11
CA ASP A 375 13.99 -40.44 -6.41
C ASP A 375 12.59 -40.67 -7.04
N THR A 376 12.52 -40.67 -8.37
CA THR A 376 11.28 -40.86 -9.15
C THR A 376 11.53 -41.83 -10.31
N ASP A 377 10.48 -42.47 -10.83
CA ASP A 377 10.53 -43.32 -12.04
C ASP A 377 10.86 -42.52 -13.34
N ASP A 378 11.15 -41.22 -13.21
CA ASP A 378 11.37 -40.27 -14.29
C ASP A 378 12.87 -40.16 -14.64
N VAL A 379 13.18 -39.85 -15.90
CA VAL A 379 14.58 -39.74 -16.35
C VAL A 379 14.94 -38.27 -16.55
N LEU A 380 15.85 -37.74 -15.73
CA LEU A 380 16.50 -36.47 -16.03
C LEU A 380 17.65 -36.71 -17.02
N PRO A 381 17.76 -35.95 -18.11
CA PRO A 381 18.94 -36.02 -18.98
C PRO A 381 20.19 -35.61 -18.20
N GLN A 382 21.21 -36.48 -18.19
CA GLN A 382 22.47 -36.23 -17.50
C GLN A 382 23.17 -34.97 -18.05
N GLY A 383 23.91 -34.29 -17.18
CA GLY A 383 24.63 -33.08 -17.53
C GLY A 383 25.43 -32.50 -16.37
N PHE A 384 26.04 -31.35 -16.63
CA PHE A 384 26.82 -30.59 -15.66
C PHE A 384 26.64 -29.08 -15.87
N CYS A 385 26.96 -28.30 -14.84
CA CYS A 385 26.96 -26.85 -14.88
C CYS A 385 28.38 -26.29 -14.80
N ILE A 386 28.69 -25.36 -15.67
CA ILE A 386 29.84 -24.46 -15.56
C ILE A 386 29.47 -23.37 -14.55
N THR A 387 30.27 -23.21 -13.51
CA THR A 387 29.92 -22.35 -12.37
C THR A 387 30.12 -20.87 -12.67
N SER A 388 29.50 -20.01 -11.86
CA SER A 388 29.67 -18.56 -11.89
C SER A 388 31.13 -18.15 -11.68
N LEU A 389 31.91 -18.97 -10.95
CA LEU A 389 33.35 -18.77 -10.73
C LEU A 389 34.14 -18.82 -12.04
N ALA A 390 33.75 -19.69 -12.98
CA ALA A 390 34.38 -19.75 -14.30
C ALA A 390 34.20 -18.43 -15.06
N PHE A 391 33.00 -17.86 -15.02
CA PHE A 391 32.74 -16.55 -15.61
C PHE A 391 33.50 -15.42 -14.89
N GLU A 392 33.50 -15.42 -13.56
CA GLU A 392 34.26 -14.46 -12.76
C GLU A 392 35.77 -14.51 -13.10
N ARG A 393 36.32 -15.71 -13.30
CA ARG A 393 37.71 -15.93 -13.72
C ARG A 393 37.99 -15.42 -15.13
N GLN A 394 37.06 -15.66 -16.07
CA GLN A 394 37.13 -15.12 -17.43
C GLN A 394 37.20 -13.59 -17.43
N LEU A 395 36.42 -12.92 -16.57
CA LEU A 395 36.42 -11.47 -16.43
C LEU A 395 37.72 -10.94 -15.79
N GLN A 396 38.27 -11.63 -14.78
CA GLN A 396 39.51 -11.20 -14.09
C GLN A 396 40.74 -11.12 -15.01
N HIS A 397 40.87 -12.02 -15.99
CA HIS A 397 42.02 -12.06 -16.90
C HIS A 397 41.98 -11.00 -18.02
N ARG A 398 40.92 -10.17 -18.07
CA ARG A 398 40.69 -9.21 -19.16
C ARG A 398 40.13 -7.90 -18.62
N LYS A 399 41.02 -6.97 -18.22
CA LYS A 399 40.66 -5.62 -17.73
C LYS A 399 39.70 -4.86 -18.67
N GLN A 400 39.80 -5.06 -19.98
CA GLN A 400 38.91 -4.45 -20.97
C GLN A 400 37.44 -4.84 -20.76
N LEU A 401 37.16 -6.10 -20.42
CA LEU A 401 35.79 -6.59 -20.15
C LEU A 401 35.25 -6.01 -18.84
N GLN A 402 36.07 -5.91 -17.80
CA GLN A 402 35.66 -5.30 -16.53
C GLN A 402 35.29 -3.82 -16.68
N ASN A 403 36.12 -3.05 -17.39
CA ASN A 403 35.84 -1.64 -17.66
C ASN A 403 34.52 -1.48 -18.42
N LEU A 404 34.26 -2.32 -19.41
CA LEU A 404 33.06 -2.22 -20.23
C LEU A 404 31.78 -2.58 -19.45
N ILE A 405 31.84 -3.55 -18.54
CA ILE A 405 30.73 -3.86 -17.61
C ILE A 405 30.48 -2.69 -16.64
N ASN A 406 31.55 -2.01 -16.20
CA ASN A 406 31.42 -0.80 -15.38
C ASN A 406 30.76 0.33 -16.17
N ASP A 407 31.13 0.53 -17.43
CA ASP A 407 30.53 1.53 -18.31
C ASP A 407 29.03 1.30 -18.49
N ILE A 408 28.59 0.05 -18.73
CA ILE A 408 27.17 -0.33 -18.81
C ILE A 408 26.43 0.02 -17.52
N SER A 409 27.05 -0.21 -16.36
CA SER A 409 26.43 0.06 -15.04
C SER A 409 26.27 1.56 -14.77
N CYS A 410 27.18 2.39 -15.28
CA CYS A 410 27.20 3.84 -15.05
C CYS A 410 26.46 4.66 -16.13
N CYS A 411 25.94 4.02 -17.18
CA CYS A 411 25.32 4.70 -18.32
C CYS A 411 24.04 5.47 -17.93
N LYS A 412 24.09 6.81 -18.06
CA LYS A 412 22.96 7.72 -17.75
C LYS A 412 21.96 7.89 -18.90
N LYS A 413 22.36 7.63 -20.15
CA LYS A 413 21.50 7.79 -21.34
C LYS A 413 21.20 6.44 -21.99
N LYS A 414 19.94 6.30 -22.44
CA LYS A 414 19.43 5.06 -23.06
C LYS A 414 20.06 4.77 -24.41
N GLU A 415 20.29 5.80 -25.22
CA GLU A 415 20.93 5.70 -26.55
C GLU A 415 22.38 5.22 -26.46
N ASP A 416 23.09 5.59 -25.40
CA ASP A 416 24.46 5.14 -25.16
C ASP A 416 24.48 3.66 -24.71
N LEU A 417 23.53 3.24 -23.88
CA LEU A 417 23.47 1.90 -23.29
C LEU A 417 23.42 0.79 -24.35
N GLU A 418 22.61 0.95 -25.40
CA GLU A 418 22.49 -0.05 -26.47
C GLU A 418 23.84 -0.27 -27.19
N SER A 419 24.56 0.82 -27.47
CA SER A 419 25.90 0.78 -28.09
C SER A 419 26.92 0.08 -27.20
N TYR A 420 26.94 0.37 -25.89
CA TYR A 420 27.82 -0.32 -24.94
C TYR A 420 27.48 -1.81 -24.82
N CYS A 421 26.20 -2.18 -24.80
CA CYS A 421 25.76 -3.57 -24.78
C CYS A 421 26.20 -4.32 -26.05
N GLN A 422 26.01 -3.75 -27.24
CA GLN A 422 26.45 -4.36 -28.50
C GLN A 422 27.98 -4.60 -28.53
N LYS A 423 28.76 -3.62 -28.06
CA LYS A 423 30.22 -3.76 -27.90
C LYS A 423 30.56 -4.88 -26.91
N ALA A 424 29.85 -4.99 -25.79
CA ALA A 424 30.07 -6.03 -24.78
C ALA A 424 29.85 -7.43 -25.34
N VAL A 425 28.71 -7.62 -26.01
CA VAL A 425 28.35 -8.90 -26.63
C VAL A 425 29.43 -9.30 -27.63
N SER A 426 29.83 -8.38 -28.50
CA SER A 426 30.84 -8.63 -29.55
C SER A 426 32.20 -9.02 -28.97
N ILE A 427 32.67 -8.30 -27.94
CA ILE A 427 33.97 -8.57 -27.31
C ILE A 427 33.94 -9.88 -26.54
N ILE A 428 32.87 -10.17 -25.78
CA ILE A 428 32.78 -11.42 -25.00
C ILE A 428 32.72 -12.63 -25.95
N GLN A 429 31.94 -12.56 -27.03
CA GLN A 429 31.87 -13.62 -28.04
C GLN A 429 33.20 -13.82 -28.77
N GLY A 430 33.91 -12.73 -29.10
CA GLY A 430 35.21 -12.78 -29.76
C GLY A 430 36.38 -13.17 -28.85
N THR A 431 36.18 -13.24 -27.53
CA THR A 431 37.23 -13.59 -26.57
C THR A 431 37.26 -15.11 -26.33
N PRO A 432 38.37 -15.81 -26.58
CA PRO A 432 38.50 -17.23 -26.27
C PRO A 432 38.27 -17.50 -24.77
N VAL A 433 37.59 -18.60 -24.46
CA VAL A 433 37.44 -19.10 -23.09
C VAL A 433 38.82 -19.44 -22.51
N GLU A 434 39.05 -19.06 -21.25
CA GLU A 434 40.31 -19.31 -20.53
C GLU A 434 40.69 -20.82 -20.59
N LYS A 435 42.00 -21.10 -20.72
CA LYS A 435 42.52 -22.43 -21.06
C LYS A 435 42.20 -23.48 -20.01
N GLU A 436 42.27 -23.13 -18.74
CA GLU A 436 41.95 -24.02 -17.62
C GLU A 436 40.46 -24.38 -17.63
N ILE A 437 39.59 -23.38 -17.81
CA ILE A 437 38.14 -23.58 -17.93
C ILE A 437 37.81 -24.47 -19.13
N ALA A 438 38.36 -24.16 -20.31
CA ALA A 438 38.15 -24.94 -21.53
C ALA A 438 38.59 -26.40 -21.34
N LYS A 439 39.73 -26.64 -20.67
CA LYS A 439 40.21 -28.00 -20.34
C LYS A 439 39.22 -28.75 -19.44
N MET A 440 38.68 -28.08 -18.43
CA MET A 440 37.67 -28.68 -17.55
C MET A 440 36.39 -29.02 -18.31
N ILE A 441 35.92 -28.16 -19.22
CA ILE A 441 34.72 -28.42 -20.04
C ILE A 441 34.92 -29.68 -20.88
N LEU A 442 36.08 -29.82 -21.54
CA LEU A 442 36.40 -31.01 -22.32
C LEU A 442 36.46 -32.28 -21.47
N GLN A 443 36.95 -32.19 -20.24
CA GLN A 443 36.95 -33.32 -19.31
C GLN A 443 35.52 -33.69 -18.90
N GLY A 444 34.69 -32.72 -18.55
CA GLY A 444 33.28 -32.95 -18.19
C GLY A 444 32.48 -33.61 -19.31
N LEU A 445 32.69 -33.20 -20.57
CA LEU A 445 32.06 -33.84 -21.74
C LEU A 445 32.46 -35.32 -21.88
N LYS A 446 33.75 -35.64 -21.74
CA LYS A 446 34.23 -37.04 -21.80
C LYS A 446 33.68 -37.90 -20.67
N GLU A 447 33.59 -37.35 -19.47
CA GLU A 447 33.01 -38.03 -18.31
C GLU A 447 31.51 -38.28 -18.52
N LEU A 448 30.78 -37.33 -19.13
CA LEU A 448 29.38 -37.51 -19.47
C LEU A 448 29.19 -38.63 -20.52
N GLU A 449 29.97 -38.60 -21.60
CA GLU A 449 29.92 -39.60 -22.68
C GLU A 449 30.25 -41.02 -22.19
N SER A 450 31.21 -41.15 -21.26
CA SER A 450 31.62 -42.45 -20.71
C SER A 450 30.66 -43.03 -19.67
N SER A 451 29.78 -42.21 -19.09
CA SER A 451 28.84 -42.64 -18.05
C SER A 451 27.59 -43.34 -18.59
N VAL A 452 27.33 -43.26 -19.90
CA VAL A 452 26.20 -43.91 -20.57
C VAL A 452 26.76 -44.88 -21.62
N ASN A 453 26.45 -46.18 -21.46
CA ASN A 453 26.98 -47.25 -22.29
C ASN A 453 26.23 -47.37 -23.65
N GLU A 454 26.00 -46.23 -24.32
CA GLU A 454 25.26 -46.13 -25.58
C GLU A 454 26.21 -45.84 -26.76
N LYS A 455 26.04 -46.59 -27.86
CA LYS A 455 26.73 -46.31 -29.13
C LYS A 455 25.87 -45.35 -29.96
N GLY A 456 26.25 -44.07 -30.02
CA GLY A 456 25.52 -43.05 -30.79
C GLY A 456 26.24 -41.71 -30.88
N VAL A 457 25.73 -40.80 -31.72
CA VAL A 457 26.22 -39.41 -31.83
C VAL A 457 25.63 -38.59 -30.69
N TRP A 458 26.50 -38.06 -29.82
CA TRP A 458 26.08 -37.21 -28.70
C TRP A 458 25.78 -35.79 -29.17
N ARG A 459 24.69 -35.22 -28.64
CA ARG A 459 24.29 -33.83 -28.85
C ARG A 459 23.96 -33.18 -27.51
N TYR A 460 24.24 -31.90 -27.40
CA TYR A 460 24.16 -31.14 -26.15
C TYR A 460 23.24 -29.91 -26.30
N ALA A 461 22.48 -29.64 -25.24
CA ALA A 461 21.85 -28.35 -24.98
C ALA A 461 22.80 -27.50 -24.13
N VAL A 462 23.12 -26.30 -24.58
CA VAL A 462 23.91 -25.31 -23.83
C VAL A 462 22.96 -24.19 -23.40
N ARG A 463 22.62 -24.17 -22.12
CA ARG A 463 21.57 -23.34 -21.51
C ARG A 463 22.17 -22.33 -20.54
N SER A 464 21.90 -21.04 -20.75
CA SER A 464 22.28 -19.98 -19.82
C SER A 464 21.55 -20.14 -18.48
N SER A 465 22.26 -19.92 -17.37
CA SER A 465 21.75 -20.01 -16.00
C SER A 465 22.29 -18.84 -15.18
N ALA A 466 21.65 -17.67 -15.27
CA ALA A 466 22.06 -16.48 -14.55
C ALA A 466 21.66 -16.55 -13.07
N ILE A 467 22.46 -15.91 -12.21
CA ILE A 467 22.16 -15.78 -10.78
C ILE A 467 21.04 -14.76 -10.60
N GLY A 468 19.97 -15.12 -9.87
CA GLY A 468 18.79 -14.28 -9.68
C GLY A 468 17.87 -14.20 -10.91
N GLU A 469 18.04 -15.07 -11.91
CA GLU A 469 17.19 -15.18 -13.10
C GLU A 469 15.81 -15.76 -12.75
N ASP A 470 15.79 -16.88 -12.03
CA ASP A 470 14.60 -17.64 -11.66
C ASP A 470 14.64 -17.98 -10.16
N ASN A 471 13.71 -17.41 -9.40
CA ASN A 471 13.46 -17.73 -7.98
C ASN A 471 11.94 -17.67 -7.70
N GLU A 472 11.51 -17.92 -6.46
CA GLU A 472 10.09 -17.93 -6.07
C GLU A 472 9.34 -16.61 -6.33
N GLU A 473 10.07 -15.51 -6.58
CA GLU A 473 9.51 -14.16 -6.69
C GLU A 473 9.75 -13.52 -8.07
N THR A 474 10.69 -14.04 -8.86
CA THR A 474 11.07 -13.52 -10.17
C THR A 474 11.30 -14.67 -11.16
N SER A 475 10.70 -14.60 -12.35
CA SER A 475 11.12 -15.41 -13.50
C SER A 475 11.53 -14.52 -14.65
N ALA A 476 12.71 -14.78 -15.22
CA ALA A 476 13.27 -14.03 -16.34
C ALA A 476 13.27 -14.89 -17.61
N ALA A 477 12.09 -15.35 -18.00
CA ALA A 477 11.90 -16.17 -19.19
C ALA A 477 12.42 -15.46 -20.46
N GLY A 478 13.18 -16.19 -21.27
CA GLY A 478 13.61 -15.77 -22.61
C GLY A 478 14.59 -14.60 -22.66
N GLN A 479 15.20 -14.19 -21.54
CA GLN A 479 16.10 -13.02 -21.52
C GLN A 479 17.54 -13.35 -21.97
N ASN A 480 17.97 -14.61 -21.86
CA ASN A 480 19.32 -15.06 -22.17
C ASN A 480 19.30 -16.23 -23.18
N SER A 481 20.40 -16.44 -23.89
CA SER A 481 20.47 -17.39 -25.02
C SER A 481 20.52 -18.85 -24.57
N THR A 482 19.91 -19.72 -25.38
CA THR A 482 20.01 -21.19 -25.32
C THR A 482 20.36 -21.74 -26.71
N TYR A 483 21.23 -22.75 -26.76
CA TYR A 483 21.67 -23.39 -28.00
C TYR A 483 21.39 -24.89 -27.95
N LEU A 484 20.69 -25.42 -28.96
CA LEU A 484 20.23 -26.81 -29.01
C LEU A 484 20.96 -27.59 -30.11
N GLY A 485 21.15 -28.90 -29.91
CA GLY A 485 21.72 -29.80 -30.93
C GLY A 485 23.23 -29.62 -31.16
N VAL A 486 23.97 -29.09 -30.18
CA VAL A 486 25.41 -28.83 -30.31
C VAL A 486 26.17 -30.15 -30.30
N LYS A 487 27.03 -30.40 -31.29
CA LYS A 487 27.68 -31.70 -31.52
C LYS A 487 29.14 -31.74 -31.05
N ASN A 488 29.96 -30.80 -31.52
CA ASN A 488 31.41 -30.85 -31.25
C ASN A 488 31.77 -30.16 -29.94
N ALA A 489 32.79 -30.67 -29.26
CA ALA A 489 33.27 -30.08 -28.01
C ALA A 489 33.80 -28.63 -28.16
N SER A 490 34.33 -28.29 -29.34
CA SER A 490 34.70 -26.90 -29.69
C SER A 490 33.49 -25.97 -29.71
N ASP A 491 32.38 -26.44 -30.28
CA ASP A 491 31.16 -25.67 -30.48
C ASP A 491 30.44 -25.46 -29.14
N VAL A 492 30.55 -26.43 -28.22
CA VAL A 492 30.09 -26.28 -26.83
C VAL A 492 30.83 -25.12 -26.15
N ILE A 493 32.15 -25.05 -26.26
CA ILE A 493 32.96 -23.95 -25.67
C ILE A 493 32.57 -22.59 -26.28
N GLU A 494 32.34 -22.54 -27.60
CA GLU A 494 31.86 -21.32 -28.26
C GLU A 494 30.47 -20.91 -27.76
N CYS A 495 29.54 -21.86 -27.62
CA CYS A 495 28.20 -21.61 -27.11
C CYS A 495 28.22 -21.13 -25.66
N VAL A 496 29.15 -21.62 -24.82
CA VAL A 496 29.36 -21.11 -23.45
C VAL A 496 29.71 -19.63 -23.46
N ALA A 497 30.64 -19.20 -24.32
CA ALA A 497 30.99 -17.79 -24.47
C ALA A 497 29.79 -16.95 -24.97
N LYS A 498 28.98 -17.50 -25.90
CA LYS A 498 27.75 -16.85 -26.36
C LYS A 498 26.70 -16.72 -25.26
N CYS A 499 26.53 -17.72 -24.39
CA CYS A 499 25.67 -17.64 -23.21
C CYS A 499 26.13 -16.52 -22.27
N TRP A 500 27.42 -16.45 -21.94
CA TRP A 500 27.96 -15.36 -21.12
C TRP A 500 27.77 -13.98 -21.77
N ALA A 501 27.94 -13.89 -23.09
CA ALA A 501 27.71 -12.64 -23.82
C ALA A 501 26.23 -12.22 -23.76
N SER A 502 25.29 -13.17 -23.83
CA SER A 502 23.85 -12.88 -23.80
C SER A 502 23.39 -12.16 -22.53
N LEU A 503 24.12 -12.35 -21.42
CA LEU A 503 23.90 -11.61 -20.18
C LEU A 503 23.98 -10.10 -20.38
N PHE A 504 24.84 -9.62 -21.29
CA PHE A 504 25.06 -8.20 -21.57
C PHE A 504 24.36 -7.72 -22.84
N SER A 505 23.40 -8.51 -23.36
CA SER A 505 22.49 -8.03 -24.39
C SER A 505 21.67 -6.85 -23.85
N TYR A 506 21.30 -5.91 -24.73
CA TYR A 506 20.50 -4.75 -24.35
C TYR A 506 19.17 -5.18 -23.69
N GLN A 507 18.53 -6.23 -24.19
CA GLN A 507 17.29 -6.80 -23.64
C GLN A 507 17.50 -7.32 -22.20
N SER A 508 18.54 -8.13 -21.96
CA SER A 508 18.84 -8.68 -20.63
C SER A 508 19.22 -7.60 -19.61
N VAL A 509 19.98 -6.58 -20.04
CA VAL A 509 20.36 -5.45 -19.18
C VAL A 509 19.16 -4.55 -18.87
N GLU A 510 18.35 -4.18 -19.87
CA GLU A 510 17.13 -3.39 -19.66
C GLU A 510 16.15 -4.12 -18.76
N TYR A 511 15.93 -5.43 -18.97
CA TYR A 511 15.08 -6.24 -18.11
C TYR A 511 15.57 -6.17 -16.66
N ARG A 512 16.87 -6.36 -16.40
CA ARG A 512 17.43 -6.28 -15.05
C ARG A 512 17.28 -4.88 -14.46
N ARG A 513 17.60 -3.83 -15.21
CA ARG A 513 17.44 -2.44 -14.78
C ARG A 513 15.98 -2.13 -14.42
N GLN A 514 15.03 -2.48 -15.29
CA GLN A 514 13.59 -2.27 -15.08
C GLN A 514 13.03 -3.10 -13.93
N ASN A 515 13.74 -4.14 -13.47
CA ASN A 515 13.30 -5.00 -12.38
C ASN A 515 14.12 -4.82 -11.10
N GLY A 516 15.02 -3.82 -11.03
CA GLY A 516 15.89 -3.59 -9.87
C GLY A 516 16.89 -4.72 -9.61
N LEU A 517 17.25 -5.48 -10.65
CA LEU A 517 18.22 -6.55 -10.57
C LEU A 517 19.64 -6.02 -10.90
N PRO A 518 20.69 -6.58 -10.28
CA PRO A 518 22.06 -6.13 -10.53
C PRO A 518 22.46 -6.21 -12.01
N ILE A 519 22.94 -5.09 -12.56
CA ILE A 519 23.54 -5.06 -13.90
C ILE A 519 24.86 -5.84 -13.91
N ARG A 520 25.63 -5.76 -12.81
CA ARG A 520 26.76 -6.65 -12.53
C ARG A 520 26.26 -7.98 -12.00
N ALA A 521 25.89 -8.88 -12.90
CA ALA A 521 25.51 -10.25 -12.56
C ALA A 521 26.59 -11.23 -13.03
N SER A 522 26.57 -12.42 -12.42
CA SER A 522 27.35 -13.56 -12.87
C SER A 522 26.40 -14.68 -13.29
N MET A 523 26.89 -15.62 -14.10
CA MET A 523 26.08 -16.62 -14.77
C MET A 523 26.84 -17.95 -14.83
N GLY A 524 26.14 -19.04 -14.47
CA GLY A 524 26.52 -20.39 -14.82
C GLY A 524 25.97 -20.80 -16.18
N VAL A 525 26.48 -21.90 -16.74
CA VAL A 525 26.00 -22.44 -18.02
C VAL A 525 25.78 -23.94 -17.87
N CYS A 526 24.55 -24.39 -18.11
CA CYS A 526 24.18 -25.80 -18.03
C CYS A 526 24.45 -26.48 -19.37
N ILE A 527 25.18 -27.59 -19.33
CA ILE A 527 25.39 -28.48 -20.46
C ILE A 527 24.64 -29.76 -20.16
N GLN A 528 23.62 -30.05 -20.97
CA GLN A 528 22.71 -31.17 -20.76
C GLN A 528 22.63 -32.02 -22.03
N ARG A 529 22.54 -33.34 -21.88
CA ARG A 529 22.31 -34.25 -23.01
C ARG A 529 20.97 -33.91 -23.70
N MET A 530 20.99 -33.77 -25.03
CA MET A 530 19.75 -33.61 -25.81
C MET A 530 18.93 -34.89 -25.80
N VAL A 531 17.61 -34.73 -25.75
CA VAL A 531 16.62 -35.81 -25.90
C VAL A 531 15.95 -35.64 -27.26
N ASP A 532 15.90 -36.70 -28.06
CA ASP A 532 15.25 -36.70 -29.37
C ASP A 532 13.74 -36.89 -29.22
N ALA A 533 13.06 -35.81 -28.81
CA ALA A 533 11.67 -35.83 -28.38
C ALA A 533 10.70 -36.13 -29.53
N GLU A 534 9.79 -37.10 -29.34
CA GLU A 534 8.63 -37.30 -30.21
C GLU A 534 7.61 -36.18 -30.02
N ALA A 535 7.41 -35.78 -28.76
CA ALA A 535 6.62 -34.65 -28.35
C ALA A 535 7.23 -33.99 -27.12
N ALA A 536 7.10 -32.68 -27.02
CA ALA A 536 7.55 -31.90 -25.88
C ALA A 536 6.63 -30.70 -25.65
N GLY A 537 6.73 -30.12 -24.46
CA GLY A 537 5.91 -28.97 -24.11
C GLY A 537 6.09 -28.49 -22.69
N VAL A 538 5.05 -27.83 -22.19
CA VAL A 538 5.07 -27.15 -20.89
C VAL A 538 3.87 -27.59 -20.06
N MET A 539 4.07 -27.76 -18.76
CA MET A 539 3.01 -28.05 -17.81
C MET A 539 3.00 -27.02 -16.69
N PHE A 540 1.83 -26.42 -16.43
CA PHE A 540 1.57 -25.62 -15.24
C PHE A 540 0.76 -26.46 -14.25
N THR A 541 1.29 -26.68 -13.04
CA THR A 541 0.61 -27.48 -12.00
C THR A 541 -0.61 -26.80 -11.39
N ARG A 542 -0.85 -25.54 -11.76
CA ARG A 542 -2.05 -24.75 -11.50
C ARG A 542 -2.33 -23.86 -12.70
N HIS A 543 -3.53 -23.31 -12.80
CA HIS A 543 -3.86 -22.41 -13.90
C HIS A 543 -2.94 -21.16 -13.87
N PRO A 544 -2.19 -20.83 -14.95
CA PRO A 544 -1.12 -19.83 -14.90
C PRO A 544 -1.62 -18.40 -14.62
N THR A 545 -2.84 -18.07 -15.05
CA THR A 545 -3.46 -16.74 -14.85
C THR A 545 -4.20 -16.60 -13.52
N THR A 546 -5.11 -17.52 -13.20
CA THR A 546 -5.95 -17.44 -11.99
C THR A 546 -5.28 -18.01 -10.74
N GLY A 547 -4.27 -18.88 -10.92
CA GLY A 547 -3.66 -19.67 -9.86
C GLY A 547 -4.57 -20.80 -9.35
N ASP A 548 -5.66 -21.11 -10.04
CA ASP A 548 -6.63 -22.14 -9.65
C ASP A 548 -5.94 -23.52 -9.55
N PRO A 549 -5.87 -24.13 -8.34
CA PRO A 549 -5.30 -25.45 -8.17
C PRO A 549 -6.14 -26.57 -8.78
N SER A 550 -7.41 -26.33 -9.10
CA SER A 550 -8.31 -27.32 -9.72
C SER A 550 -8.02 -27.59 -11.19
N SER A 551 -7.14 -26.80 -11.80
CA SER A 551 -6.82 -26.84 -13.22
C SER A 551 -5.32 -26.94 -13.44
N ILE A 552 -4.85 -28.10 -13.88
CA ILE A 552 -3.48 -28.28 -14.42
C ILE A 552 -3.57 -28.09 -15.94
N VAL A 553 -2.68 -27.27 -16.49
CA VAL A 553 -2.66 -26.96 -17.93
C VAL A 553 -1.40 -27.57 -18.54
N ILE A 554 -1.56 -28.45 -19.53
CA ILE A 554 -0.45 -29.05 -20.27
C ILE A 554 -0.55 -28.62 -21.73
N THR A 555 0.52 -28.04 -22.26
CA THR A 555 0.66 -27.77 -23.69
C THR A 555 1.65 -28.73 -24.32
N ALA A 556 1.39 -29.16 -25.55
CA ALA A 556 2.22 -30.14 -26.24
C ALA A 556 2.31 -29.86 -27.76
N ASN A 557 3.47 -30.12 -28.33
CA ASN A 557 3.67 -30.19 -29.78
C ASN A 557 4.63 -31.34 -30.12
N TYR A 558 4.59 -31.79 -31.38
CA TYR A 558 5.55 -32.78 -31.89
C TYR A 558 6.97 -32.20 -31.98
N GLY A 559 7.97 -33.05 -31.79
CA GLY A 559 9.39 -32.68 -31.84
C GLY A 559 9.89 -31.97 -30.58
N LEU A 560 10.95 -31.17 -30.73
CA LEU A 560 11.57 -30.42 -29.63
C LEU A 560 10.69 -29.28 -29.10
N GLY A 561 10.77 -29.06 -27.78
CA GLY A 561 9.92 -28.13 -27.03
C GLY A 561 10.10 -26.64 -27.35
N GLU A 562 11.15 -26.26 -28.09
CA GLU A 562 11.42 -24.86 -28.50
C GLU A 562 10.24 -24.24 -29.26
N THR A 563 9.47 -25.05 -30.01
CA THR A 563 8.26 -24.60 -30.72
C THR A 563 7.18 -24.07 -29.77
N VAL A 564 7.03 -24.70 -28.59
CA VAL A 564 6.05 -24.31 -27.56
C VAL A 564 6.59 -23.16 -26.71
N VAL A 565 7.84 -23.25 -26.25
CA VAL A 565 8.44 -22.26 -25.34
C VAL A 565 8.62 -20.89 -26.01
N SER A 566 8.90 -20.85 -27.32
CA SER A 566 9.02 -19.60 -28.08
C SER A 566 7.69 -18.96 -28.48
N GLY A 567 6.56 -19.65 -28.28
CA GLY A 567 5.21 -19.14 -28.61
C GLY A 567 4.95 -18.94 -30.12
N LYS A 568 5.75 -19.59 -30.99
CA LYS A 568 5.63 -19.45 -32.45
C LYS A 568 4.46 -20.21 -33.07
N ILE A 569 3.89 -21.16 -32.34
CA ILE A 569 2.78 -22.00 -32.76
C ILE A 569 1.71 -22.05 -31.68
N GLU A 570 0.51 -22.48 -32.06
CA GLU A 570 -0.54 -22.84 -31.13
C GLU A 570 -0.46 -24.36 -30.82
N PRO A 571 0.02 -24.75 -29.62
CA PRO A 571 0.19 -26.16 -29.26
C PRO A 571 -1.16 -26.81 -28.93
N ASP A 572 -1.18 -28.14 -28.89
CA ASP A 572 -2.31 -28.86 -28.27
C ASP A 572 -2.38 -28.51 -26.79
N THR A 573 -3.59 -28.37 -26.24
CA THR A 573 -3.81 -27.97 -24.85
C THR A 573 -4.68 -28.97 -24.13
N PHE A 574 -4.21 -29.48 -23.00
CA PHE A 574 -4.96 -30.36 -22.11
C PHE A 574 -5.26 -29.63 -20.82
N MET A 575 -6.53 -29.63 -20.44
CA MET A 575 -7.03 -29.13 -19.17
C MET A 575 -7.32 -30.34 -18.28
N ILE A 576 -6.47 -30.57 -17.29
CA ILE A 576 -6.63 -31.66 -16.33
C ILE A 576 -7.32 -31.10 -15.09
N HIS A 577 -8.45 -31.69 -14.72
CA HIS A 577 -9.15 -31.35 -13.49
C HIS A 577 -8.54 -32.09 -12.31
N ARG A 578 -8.16 -31.33 -11.29
CA ARG A 578 -7.69 -31.81 -9.99
C ARG A 578 -8.77 -31.59 -8.95
N LYS A 579 -9.24 -32.66 -8.31
CA LYS A 579 -10.09 -32.56 -7.11
C LYS A 579 -9.21 -32.31 -5.88
N TRP A 580 -9.82 -31.87 -4.77
CA TRP A 580 -9.07 -31.54 -3.54
C TRP A 580 -8.32 -32.75 -2.95
N ASP A 581 -8.81 -33.98 -3.15
CA ASP A 581 -8.18 -35.25 -2.76
C ASP A 581 -7.03 -35.66 -3.71
N ASN A 582 -6.62 -34.77 -4.62
CA ASN A 582 -5.63 -34.98 -5.67
C ASN A 582 -6.00 -36.03 -6.73
N THR A 583 -7.27 -36.44 -6.83
CA THR A 583 -7.71 -37.24 -7.98
C THR A 583 -7.70 -36.38 -9.25
N LEU A 584 -7.15 -36.96 -10.33
CA LEU A 584 -6.95 -36.31 -11.62
C LEU A 584 -7.87 -36.91 -12.67
N THR A 585 -8.53 -36.05 -13.45
CA THR A 585 -9.39 -36.45 -14.57
C THR A 585 -9.17 -35.52 -15.77
N ILE A 586 -9.28 -36.03 -17.00
CA ILE A 586 -9.29 -35.18 -18.19
C ILE A 586 -10.54 -34.30 -18.17
N GLY A 587 -10.35 -32.99 -18.26
CA GLY A 587 -11.43 -32.02 -18.44
C GLY A 587 -11.72 -31.75 -19.91
N ALA A 588 -10.70 -31.28 -20.62
CA ALA A 588 -10.77 -31.02 -22.06
C ALA A 588 -9.42 -31.24 -22.73
N SER A 589 -9.46 -31.66 -23.99
CA SER A 589 -8.29 -31.77 -24.88
C SER A 589 -8.60 -30.96 -26.14
N VAL A 590 -7.85 -29.88 -26.36
CA VAL A 590 -8.05 -28.93 -27.46
C VAL A 590 -6.90 -29.08 -28.45
N LEU A 591 -7.24 -29.27 -29.73
CA LEU A 591 -6.27 -29.37 -30.82
C LEU A 591 -5.74 -27.98 -31.17
N GLY A 592 -4.41 -27.82 -31.16
CA GLY A 592 -3.75 -26.57 -31.57
C GLY A 592 -3.44 -26.52 -33.07
N ASN A 593 -3.25 -25.30 -33.61
CA ASN A 593 -2.79 -25.07 -34.98
C ASN A 593 -1.27 -25.34 -35.11
N LYS A 594 -0.91 -26.61 -35.24
CA LYS A 594 0.47 -27.11 -35.29
C LYS A 594 1.02 -27.12 -36.73
N GLU A 595 1.57 -26.01 -37.22
CA GLU A 595 2.06 -25.93 -38.60
C GLU A 595 3.42 -26.62 -38.82
N HIS A 596 4.29 -26.62 -37.81
CA HIS A 596 5.66 -27.12 -37.91
C HIS A 596 6.17 -27.76 -36.61
N LYS A 597 7.18 -28.62 -36.74
CA LYS A 597 7.93 -29.25 -35.65
C LYS A 597 9.44 -29.03 -35.82
N ILE A 598 10.16 -28.99 -34.71
CA ILE A 598 11.62 -28.93 -34.71
C ILE A 598 12.16 -30.34 -34.41
N LEU A 599 13.07 -30.83 -35.23
CA LEU A 599 13.71 -32.14 -35.09
C LEU A 599 15.23 -31.98 -34.96
N LEU A 600 15.88 -33.00 -34.37
CA LEU A 600 17.33 -33.11 -34.39
C LEU A 600 17.80 -33.60 -35.77
N ASP A 601 18.83 -32.96 -36.31
CA ASP A 601 19.44 -33.29 -37.60
C ASP A 601 20.97 -33.35 -37.50
N ASP A 602 21.64 -33.87 -38.53
CA ASP A 602 23.09 -34.09 -38.56
C ASP A 602 23.93 -32.82 -38.34
N ILE A 603 23.37 -31.65 -38.69
CA ILE A 603 24.00 -30.31 -38.60
C ILE A 603 23.47 -29.49 -37.40
N GLY A 604 22.49 -30.00 -36.63
CA GLY A 604 21.94 -29.30 -35.46
C GLY A 604 20.43 -29.55 -35.26
N VAL A 605 19.63 -28.48 -35.38
CA VAL A 605 18.16 -28.55 -35.33
C VAL A 605 17.57 -28.06 -36.65
N ILE A 606 16.54 -28.76 -37.15
CA ILE A 606 15.82 -28.38 -38.37
C ILE A 606 14.35 -28.13 -38.06
N THR A 607 13.75 -27.16 -38.75
CA THR A 607 12.30 -26.95 -38.71
C THR A 607 11.68 -27.64 -39.91
N SER A 608 10.70 -28.51 -39.68
CA SER A 608 9.98 -29.24 -40.72
C SER A 608 8.47 -29.01 -40.59
N ALA A 609 7.76 -28.94 -41.71
CA ALA A 609 6.31 -28.85 -41.69
C ALA A 609 5.70 -30.17 -41.19
N LEU A 610 4.61 -30.08 -40.43
CA LEU A 610 3.86 -31.26 -39.99
C LEU A 610 3.04 -31.82 -41.16
N SER A 611 2.88 -33.14 -41.21
CA SER A 611 2.00 -33.79 -42.19
C SER A 611 0.52 -33.50 -41.90
N GLU A 612 -0.34 -33.55 -42.92
CA GLU A 612 -1.79 -33.32 -42.72
C GLU A 612 -2.43 -34.22 -41.66
N GLN A 613 -1.88 -35.43 -41.48
CA GLN A 613 -2.34 -36.37 -40.45
C GLN A 613 -1.91 -35.94 -39.04
N GLU A 614 -0.68 -35.45 -38.88
CA GLU A 614 -0.17 -34.95 -37.60
C GLU A 614 -0.88 -33.67 -37.17
N ILE A 615 -1.21 -32.77 -38.11
CA ILE A 615 -1.94 -31.53 -37.81
C ILE A 615 -3.30 -31.84 -37.17
N LYS A 616 -4.01 -32.84 -37.71
CA LYS A 616 -5.36 -33.23 -37.28
C LYS A 616 -5.39 -34.11 -36.03
N LYS A 617 -4.23 -34.53 -35.52
CA LYS A 617 -4.12 -35.45 -34.37
C LYS A 617 -3.47 -34.74 -33.18
N ILE A 618 -3.97 -35.03 -32.00
CA ILE A 618 -3.37 -34.57 -30.74
C ILE A 618 -2.01 -35.26 -30.53
N SER A 619 -1.01 -34.49 -30.14
CA SER A 619 0.40 -34.87 -30.06
C SER A 619 0.76 -35.86 -28.97
N ILE A 620 -0.01 -35.94 -27.90
CA ILE A 620 0.15 -36.93 -26.82
C ILE A 620 -1.18 -37.59 -26.45
N SER A 621 -1.13 -38.74 -25.79
CA SER A 621 -2.34 -39.43 -25.31
C SER A 621 -2.85 -38.84 -23.99
N ASP A 622 -4.14 -39.02 -23.70
CA ASP A 622 -4.73 -38.67 -22.40
C ASP A 622 -4.03 -39.40 -21.23
N ILE A 623 -3.56 -40.63 -21.45
CA ILE A 623 -2.81 -41.41 -20.45
C ILE A 623 -1.47 -40.73 -20.14
N SER A 624 -0.76 -40.28 -21.18
CA SER A 624 0.49 -39.52 -21.05
C SER A 624 0.26 -38.20 -20.32
N ALA A 625 -0.82 -37.49 -20.65
CA ALA A 625 -1.19 -36.23 -19.98
C ALA A 625 -1.51 -36.43 -18.49
N LEU A 626 -2.23 -37.50 -18.12
CA LEU A 626 -2.50 -37.83 -16.71
C LEU A 626 -1.23 -38.26 -15.96
N ARG A 627 -0.31 -39.00 -16.60
CA ARG A 627 1.00 -39.33 -16.02
C ARG A 627 1.82 -38.07 -15.75
N LEU A 628 1.89 -37.14 -16.72
CA LEU A 628 2.54 -35.83 -16.56
C LEU A 628 1.93 -35.04 -15.40
N ALA A 629 0.60 -34.94 -15.33
CA ALA A 629 -0.08 -34.24 -14.25
C ALA A 629 0.23 -34.84 -12.87
N LYS A 630 0.32 -36.18 -12.76
CA LYS A 630 0.71 -36.87 -11.51
C LYS A 630 2.15 -36.52 -11.10
N ILE A 631 3.09 -36.48 -12.05
CA ILE A 631 4.47 -36.01 -11.81
C ILE A 631 4.45 -34.56 -11.35
N GLY A 632 3.67 -33.70 -12.02
CA GLY A 632 3.50 -32.30 -11.64
C GLY A 632 3.02 -32.10 -10.19
N LEU A 633 2.05 -32.90 -9.73
CA LEU A 633 1.61 -32.88 -8.33
C LEU A 633 2.72 -33.29 -7.36
N HIS A 634 3.53 -34.28 -7.72
CA HIS A 634 4.66 -34.70 -6.91
C HIS A 634 5.71 -33.59 -6.81
N LEU A 635 6.05 -32.95 -7.94
CA LEU A 635 6.95 -31.80 -7.97
C LEU A 635 6.40 -30.62 -7.15
N GLU A 636 5.12 -30.25 -7.32
CA GLU A 636 4.48 -29.20 -6.51
C GLU A 636 4.61 -29.49 -5.00
N SER A 637 4.40 -30.76 -4.60
CA SER A 637 4.54 -31.17 -3.20
C SER A 637 5.99 -31.13 -2.69
N LEU A 638 6.97 -31.54 -3.49
CA LEU A 638 8.38 -31.57 -3.10
C LEU A 638 8.97 -30.17 -2.97
N PHE A 639 8.66 -29.32 -3.94
CA PHE A 639 9.12 -27.94 -3.95
C PHE A 639 8.33 -27.06 -2.97
N GLY A 640 7.07 -27.38 -2.70
CA GLY A 640 6.17 -26.64 -1.80
C GLY A 640 5.51 -25.41 -2.42
N SER A 641 5.59 -25.25 -3.75
CA SER A 641 4.88 -24.20 -4.50
C SER A 641 4.60 -24.66 -5.94
N ALA A 642 3.63 -24.03 -6.60
CA ALA A 642 3.20 -24.38 -7.96
C ALA A 642 4.34 -24.26 -8.98
N ARG A 643 4.36 -25.17 -9.96
CA ARG A 643 5.47 -25.32 -10.90
C ARG A 643 5.04 -25.14 -12.35
N ASP A 644 5.91 -24.49 -13.09
CA ASP A 644 5.98 -24.48 -14.55
C ASP A 644 7.12 -25.42 -14.95
N VAL A 645 6.79 -26.48 -15.68
CA VAL A 645 7.66 -27.63 -15.94
C VAL A 645 7.79 -27.85 -17.45
N GLU A 646 9.02 -27.81 -17.95
CA GLU A 646 9.34 -28.24 -19.31
C GLU A 646 9.58 -29.74 -19.35
N TRP A 647 8.98 -30.43 -20.32
CA TRP A 647 9.05 -31.88 -20.43
C TRP A 647 9.18 -32.35 -21.88
N ALA A 648 9.65 -33.58 -22.06
CA ALA A 648 9.73 -34.29 -23.35
C ALA A 648 9.31 -35.77 -23.19
N ILE A 649 8.81 -36.37 -24.27
CA ILE A 649 8.46 -37.79 -24.34
C ILE A 649 9.25 -38.46 -25.47
N VAL A 650 9.83 -39.63 -25.16
CA VAL A 650 10.48 -40.55 -26.11
C VAL A 650 10.10 -41.96 -25.71
N ASP A 651 9.57 -42.77 -26.62
CA ASP A 651 9.17 -44.17 -26.36
C ASP A 651 8.33 -44.33 -25.08
N GLU A 652 7.31 -43.47 -24.90
CA GLU A 652 6.44 -43.38 -23.70
C GLU A 652 7.14 -43.02 -22.37
N GLN A 653 8.45 -42.80 -22.38
CA GLN A 653 9.24 -42.33 -21.24
C GLN A 653 9.20 -40.80 -21.16
N ILE A 654 8.95 -40.29 -19.97
CA ILE A 654 8.87 -38.85 -19.69
C ILE A 654 10.22 -38.36 -19.18
N TYR A 655 10.71 -37.27 -19.77
CA TYR A 655 11.92 -36.56 -19.37
C TYR A 655 11.57 -35.17 -18.87
N MET A 656 12.02 -34.83 -17.66
CA MET A 656 11.94 -33.47 -17.14
C MET A 656 13.12 -32.65 -17.67
N LEU A 657 12.85 -31.49 -18.26
CA LEU A 657 13.87 -30.63 -18.85
C LEU A 657 14.16 -29.39 -18.01
N GLN A 658 13.17 -28.91 -17.25
CA GLN A 658 13.30 -27.77 -16.34
C GLN A 658 12.07 -27.71 -15.41
N ALA A 659 12.23 -27.17 -14.20
CA ALA A 659 11.11 -26.80 -13.33
C ALA A 659 11.34 -25.42 -12.69
N ARG A 660 10.38 -24.50 -12.81
CA ARG A 660 10.44 -23.16 -12.21
C ARG A 660 9.15 -22.82 -11.45
N PRO A 661 9.20 -21.96 -10.43
CA PRO A 661 8.00 -21.58 -9.69
C PRO A 661 7.08 -20.67 -10.52
N ILE A 662 5.75 -20.81 -10.35
CA ILE A 662 4.77 -19.89 -10.93
C ILE A 662 4.67 -18.63 -10.04
N THR A 663 5.40 -17.58 -10.42
CA THR A 663 5.55 -16.36 -9.60
C THR A 663 4.33 -15.42 -9.61
N THR A 664 3.38 -15.60 -10.53
CA THR A 664 2.18 -14.76 -10.66
C THR A 664 1.14 -14.99 -9.56
N ILE A 665 1.18 -16.14 -8.89
CA ILE A 665 0.17 -16.56 -7.92
C ILE A 665 0.19 -15.68 -6.66
N ASP A 666 1.38 -15.42 -6.13
CA ASP A 666 1.60 -14.64 -4.90
C ASP A 666 1.84 -13.14 -5.16
N ALA A 667 1.82 -12.73 -6.43
CA ALA A 667 2.03 -11.35 -6.81
C ALA A 667 0.99 -10.42 -6.16
N TRP A 668 1.45 -9.25 -5.73
CA TRP A 668 0.59 -8.21 -5.19
C TRP A 668 -0.52 -7.85 -6.19
N THR A 669 -1.75 -7.73 -5.73
CA THR A 669 -2.86 -7.24 -6.53
C THR A 669 -2.83 -5.72 -6.61
N ASP A 670 -3.49 -5.12 -7.61
CA ASP A 670 -3.58 -3.65 -7.70
C ASP A 670 -4.31 -3.06 -6.47
N PHE A 671 -5.30 -3.79 -5.92
CA PHE A 671 -5.98 -3.44 -4.66
C PHE A 671 -5.01 -3.41 -3.46
N GLU A 672 -4.19 -4.45 -3.27
CA GLU A 672 -3.21 -4.48 -2.18
C GLU A 672 -2.21 -3.32 -2.30
N ILE A 673 -1.70 -3.02 -3.50
CA ILE A 673 -0.74 -1.91 -3.68
C ILE A 673 -1.39 -0.54 -3.43
N MET A 674 -2.69 -0.39 -3.72
CA MET A 674 -3.43 0.84 -3.43
C MET A 674 -3.67 1.03 -1.93
N HIS A 675 -3.94 -0.04 -1.18
CA HIS A 675 -4.37 0.01 0.22
C HIS A 675 -3.28 -0.34 1.26
N GLU A 676 -2.09 -0.79 0.83
CA GLU A 676 -1.06 -1.25 1.77
C GLU A 676 -0.48 -0.19 2.69
N LEU A 677 -0.61 1.10 2.32
CA LEU A 677 -0.21 2.25 3.13
C LEU A 677 -1.41 2.97 3.76
N ASP A 678 -2.61 2.40 3.64
CA ASP A 678 -3.81 2.98 4.26
C ASP A 678 -3.73 2.96 5.77
N SER A 679 -4.47 3.86 6.39
CA SER A 679 -4.74 3.83 7.82
C SER A 679 -5.70 2.69 8.17
N GLY A 680 -5.85 2.36 9.46
CA GLY A 680 -6.86 1.40 9.92
C GLY A 680 -8.28 1.83 9.53
N VAL A 681 -9.18 0.85 9.39
CA VAL A 681 -10.57 1.07 8.99
C VAL A 681 -11.27 1.96 10.02
N PRO A 682 -11.88 3.09 9.61
CA PRO A 682 -12.59 3.98 10.52
C PRO A 682 -13.84 3.31 11.10
N CYS A 683 -14.47 3.92 12.10
CA CYS A 683 -15.72 3.41 12.65
C CYS A 683 -16.86 3.60 11.63
N ASP A 684 -17.90 2.75 11.67
CA ASP A 684 -18.96 2.81 10.65
C ASP A 684 -19.76 4.12 10.71
N VAL A 685 -19.70 4.82 11.84
CA VAL A 685 -20.38 6.10 12.09
C VAL A 685 -19.44 7.32 11.95
N ASP A 686 -18.16 7.09 11.68
CA ASP A 686 -17.20 8.19 11.53
C ASP A 686 -17.50 8.98 10.25
N LEU A 687 -17.63 10.30 10.38
CA LEU A 687 -17.71 11.18 9.24
C LEU A 687 -16.29 11.49 8.73
N MET A 688 -15.91 10.80 7.67
CA MET A 688 -14.68 11.05 6.93
C MET A 688 -14.90 12.19 5.94
N THR A 689 -13.94 13.11 5.84
CA THR A 689 -14.07 14.24 4.93
C THR A 689 -12.79 14.56 4.17
N PHE A 690 -12.96 14.91 2.90
CA PHE A 690 -11.94 15.53 2.05
C PHE A 690 -12.10 17.06 1.99
N ALA A 691 -13.09 17.66 2.67
CA ALA A 691 -13.18 19.11 2.78
C ALA A 691 -11.92 19.67 3.48
N ASN A 692 -11.46 20.85 3.06
CA ASN A 692 -10.21 21.50 3.50
C ASN A 692 -8.93 20.75 3.08
N ILE A 693 -8.78 19.48 3.48
CA ILE A 693 -7.61 18.67 3.11
C ILE A 693 -7.53 18.47 1.59
N GLY A 694 -8.64 18.30 0.91
CA GLY A 694 -8.72 18.22 -0.55
C GLY A 694 -8.31 19.52 -1.26
N GLU A 695 -8.35 20.67 -0.60
CA GLU A 695 -7.77 21.91 -1.16
C GLU A 695 -6.24 21.86 -1.15
N VAL A 696 -5.64 21.28 -0.12
CA VAL A 696 -4.18 21.23 0.06
C VAL A 696 -3.56 20.00 -0.60
N LEU A 697 -4.30 18.89 -0.62
CA LEU A 697 -3.91 17.58 -1.13
C LEU A 697 -4.99 17.03 -2.11
N PRO A 698 -5.21 17.70 -3.26
CA PRO A 698 -6.28 17.32 -4.21
C PRO A 698 -6.00 16.02 -4.97
N TYR A 699 -4.74 15.58 -5.02
CA TYR A 699 -4.29 14.41 -5.77
C TYR A 699 -3.82 13.28 -4.84
N PRO A 700 -3.57 12.06 -5.36
CA PRO A 700 -2.91 11.01 -4.59
C PRO A 700 -1.53 11.46 -4.12
N ILE A 701 -1.12 10.96 -2.96
CA ILE A 701 0.11 11.33 -2.26
C ILE A 701 1.16 10.25 -2.52
N SER A 702 2.41 10.65 -2.75
CA SER A 702 3.49 9.69 -2.96
C SER A 702 3.75 8.82 -1.71
N PRO A 703 4.07 7.52 -1.85
CA PRO A 703 4.46 6.63 -0.74
C PRO A 703 5.50 7.21 0.22
N LEU A 704 6.47 7.95 -0.32
CA LEU A 704 7.47 8.64 0.48
C LEU A 704 6.82 9.71 1.37
N SER A 705 5.95 10.56 0.83
CA SER A 705 5.23 11.56 1.61
C SER A 705 4.25 10.97 2.62
N ILE A 706 3.62 9.85 2.30
CA ILE A 706 2.75 9.13 3.24
C ILE A 706 3.54 8.68 4.47
N SER A 707 4.67 8.01 4.25
CA SER A 707 5.51 7.46 5.33
C SER A 707 6.30 8.52 6.12
N THR A 708 6.36 9.76 5.63
CA THR A 708 7.14 10.86 6.23
C THR A 708 6.24 12.02 6.65
N ILE A 709 5.84 12.87 5.72
CA ILE A 709 5.10 14.12 5.94
C ILE A 709 3.76 13.85 6.62
N MET A 710 2.94 12.96 6.07
CA MET A 710 1.59 12.71 6.61
C MET A 710 1.65 12.08 8.01
N LYS A 711 2.60 11.18 8.23
CA LYS A 711 2.89 10.60 9.55
C LYS A 711 3.25 11.68 10.57
N VAL A 712 4.15 12.61 10.21
CA VAL A 712 4.56 13.71 11.10
C VAL A 712 3.39 14.65 11.38
N LEU A 713 2.60 15.05 10.37
CA LEU A 713 1.44 15.91 10.56
C LEU A 713 0.40 15.28 11.50
N ASN A 714 0.13 13.97 11.35
CA ASN A 714 -0.76 13.25 12.26
C ASN A 714 -0.20 13.21 13.69
N LEU A 715 1.10 12.94 13.86
CA LEU A 715 1.75 12.94 15.17
C LEU A 715 1.70 14.33 15.84
N SER A 716 1.93 15.40 15.08
CA SER A 716 1.85 16.79 15.57
C SER A 716 0.44 17.12 16.07
N LEU A 717 -0.61 16.55 15.48
CA LEU A 717 -1.98 16.70 15.94
C LEU A 717 -2.28 15.82 17.16
N CYS A 718 -1.78 14.57 17.19
CA CYS A 718 -1.88 13.67 18.33
C CYS A 718 -1.25 14.25 19.61
N ALA A 719 -0.10 14.92 19.47
CA ALA A 719 0.62 15.55 20.58
C ALA A 719 -0.22 16.63 21.30
N LYS A 720 -1.14 17.29 20.60
CA LYS A 720 -2.05 18.27 21.21
C LYS A 720 -3.00 17.60 22.21
N PHE A 721 -3.54 16.45 21.86
CA PHE A 721 -4.55 15.75 22.66
C PHE A 721 -3.94 14.74 23.64
N ASN A 722 -2.61 14.57 23.63
CA ASN A 722 -1.89 13.51 24.34
C ASN A 722 -2.46 12.11 23.99
N LYS A 723 -2.82 11.91 22.72
CA LYS A 723 -3.42 10.68 22.18
C LYS A 723 -2.64 10.22 20.94
N PHE A 724 -1.48 9.58 21.16
CA PHE A 724 -0.59 9.12 20.07
C PHE A 724 -1.09 7.88 19.31
N ASP A 725 -2.14 7.22 19.82
CA ASP A 725 -2.77 6.05 19.21
C ASP A 725 -3.93 6.41 18.24
N CYS A 726 -4.20 7.71 18.04
CA CYS A 726 -5.29 8.20 17.19
C CYS A 726 -4.82 8.50 15.76
N CYS A 727 -5.73 8.31 14.81
CA CYS A 727 -5.52 8.67 13.41
C CYS A 727 -6.53 9.77 13.08
N TYR A 728 -6.06 11.01 12.95
CA TYR A 728 -6.89 12.14 12.56
C TYR A 728 -6.87 12.34 11.05
N PHE A 729 -5.71 12.08 10.43
CA PHE A 729 -5.52 12.02 8.99
C PHE A 729 -5.43 10.56 8.55
N HIS A 730 -6.49 10.07 7.91
CA HIS A 730 -6.56 8.73 7.38
C HIS A 730 -6.06 8.69 5.94
N MET A 731 -5.12 7.79 5.68
CA MET A 731 -4.77 7.41 4.33
C MET A 731 -5.80 6.41 3.81
N VAL A 732 -6.38 6.70 2.65
CA VAL A 732 -7.38 5.88 1.96
C VAL A 732 -7.04 5.85 0.47
N GLY A 733 -6.55 4.72 -0.02
CA GLY A 733 -6.22 4.53 -1.43
C GLY A 733 -5.26 5.60 -1.96
N MET A 734 -4.14 5.83 -1.25
CA MET A 734 -3.16 6.88 -1.52
C MET A 734 -3.66 8.34 -1.37
N ARG A 735 -4.88 8.60 -0.90
CA ARG A 735 -5.39 9.94 -0.60
C ARG A 735 -5.53 10.18 0.90
N CYS A 736 -5.52 11.43 1.33
CA CYS A 736 -5.70 11.78 2.73
C CYS A 736 -7.11 12.31 2.99
N ALA A 737 -7.82 11.69 3.93
CA ALA A 737 -9.09 12.16 4.48
C ALA A 737 -8.92 12.54 5.95
N MET A 738 -9.69 13.50 6.43
CA MET A 738 -9.76 13.84 7.85
C MET A 738 -10.94 13.13 8.52
N ASN A 739 -10.73 12.54 9.70
CA ASN A 739 -11.83 12.04 10.53
C ASN A 739 -12.47 13.23 11.26
N TYR A 740 -13.62 13.69 10.78
CA TYR A 740 -14.26 14.91 11.26
C TYR A 740 -14.73 14.78 12.72
N LEU A 741 -15.33 13.63 13.09
CA LEU A 741 -15.79 13.40 14.47
C LEU A 741 -14.62 13.43 15.43
N ASP A 742 -13.56 12.67 15.13
CA ASP A 742 -12.38 12.58 15.97
C ASP A 742 -11.64 13.92 16.03
N SER A 743 -11.62 14.72 14.96
CA SER A 743 -10.90 16.00 14.96
C SER A 743 -11.66 17.15 15.62
N THR A 744 -13.00 17.17 15.53
CA THR A 744 -13.81 18.37 15.84
C THR A 744 -14.95 18.15 16.83
N LEU A 745 -15.51 16.94 16.92
CA LEU A 745 -16.72 16.65 17.71
C LEU A 745 -16.46 15.73 18.92
N GLN A 746 -15.23 15.70 19.45
CA GLN A 746 -14.91 14.92 20.66
C GLN A 746 -15.59 15.46 21.94
N ASP A 747 -15.78 16.77 22.03
CA ASP A 747 -16.24 17.46 23.25
C ASP A 747 -17.62 18.14 23.01
N VAL A 748 -18.64 17.35 22.63
CA VAL A 748 -20.00 17.83 22.29
C VAL A 748 -20.93 18.00 23.49
N GLY A 749 -21.80 19.03 23.42
CA GLY A 749 -22.90 19.24 24.36
C GLY A 749 -24.09 18.30 24.12
N GLU A 750 -25.15 18.47 24.92
CA GLU A 750 -26.40 17.70 24.77
C GLU A 750 -27.20 18.13 23.54
N GLU A 751 -27.18 19.42 23.23
CA GLU A 751 -27.85 20.00 22.07
C GLU A 751 -26.84 20.60 21.11
N MET A 752 -27.17 20.54 19.82
CA MET A 752 -26.40 21.21 18.79
C MET A 752 -26.57 22.73 18.93
N THR A 753 -25.46 23.44 18.99
CA THR A 753 -25.45 24.89 19.19
C THR A 753 -24.94 25.61 17.95
N MET A 754 -25.12 26.93 17.92
CA MET A 754 -24.52 27.79 16.89
C MET A 754 -22.98 27.64 16.82
N MET A 755 -22.33 27.28 17.94
CA MET A 755 -20.90 27.00 17.99
C MET A 755 -20.49 25.85 17.06
N ASN A 756 -21.30 24.78 16.98
CA ASN A 756 -21.02 23.65 16.08
C ASN A 756 -21.00 24.13 14.62
N LYS A 757 -22.02 24.89 14.20
CA LYS A 757 -22.14 25.45 12.85
C LYS A 757 -20.99 26.40 12.51
N MET A 758 -20.49 27.16 13.49
CA MET A 758 -19.31 28.02 13.31
C MET A 758 -18.03 27.21 13.08
N ILE A 759 -17.86 26.08 13.78
CA ILE A 759 -16.72 25.17 13.56
C ILE A 759 -16.80 24.56 12.16
N ASP A 760 -17.97 24.08 11.75
CA ASP A 760 -18.20 23.55 10.41
C ASP A 760 -17.81 24.58 9.34
N LEU A 761 -18.29 25.82 9.48
CA LEU A 761 -18.02 26.90 8.54
C LEU A 761 -16.51 27.25 8.50
N ALA A 762 -15.84 27.26 9.65
CA ALA A 762 -14.42 27.53 9.75
C ALA A 762 -13.56 26.41 9.15
N ILE A 763 -13.97 25.15 9.25
CA ILE A 763 -13.15 24.01 8.81
C ILE A 763 -13.53 23.59 7.41
N CYS A 764 -14.81 23.34 7.16
CA CYS A 764 -15.35 22.78 5.92
C CYS A 764 -15.93 23.84 4.99
N GLY A 765 -16.07 25.10 5.43
CA GLY A 765 -16.57 26.16 4.57
C GLY A 765 -18.08 26.26 4.42
N ARG A 766 -18.81 25.32 5.00
CA ARG A 766 -20.27 25.25 5.06
C ARG A 766 -20.68 24.48 6.32
N VAL A 767 -21.95 24.55 6.68
CA VAL A 767 -22.50 23.75 7.80
C VAL A 767 -22.62 22.29 7.36
N VAL A 768 -22.11 21.38 8.18
CA VAL A 768 -22.02 19.93 7.88
C VAL A 768 -22.57 19.08 9.02
N THR A 769 -22.40 19.53 10.28
CA THR A 769 -22.90 18.85 11.45
C THR A 769 -24.43 18.87 11.42
N THR A 770 -25.02 17.73 11.04
CA THR A 770 -26.46 17.49 11.12
C THR A 770 -26.83 16.95 12.51
N SER A 771 -28.14 16.83 12.78
CA SER A 771 -28.61 16.24 14.03
C SER A 771 -28.14 14.79 14.20
N GLU A 772 -28.03 14.05 13.09
CA GLU A 772 -27.55 12.68 13.03
C GLU A 772 -26.06 12.59 13.35
N VAL A 773 -25.24 13.47 12.75
CA VAL A 773 -23.79 13.54 13.01
C VAL A 773 -23.53 13.93 14.47
N HIS A 774 -24.28 14.90 15.00
CA HIS A 774 -24.19 15.33 16.39
C HIS A 774 -24.56 14.19 17.35
N LYS A 775 -25.65 13.48 17.05
CA LYS A 775 -26.08 12.30 17.82
C LYS A 775 -25.02 11.21 17.81
N ALA A 776 -24.42 10.91 16.66
CA ALA A 776 -23.33 9.94 16.56
C ALA A 776 -22.12 10.33 17.42
N ALA A 777 -21.77 11.62 17.48
CA ALA A 777 -20.71 12.12 18.35
C ALA A 777 -21.05 11.94 19.85
N ILE A 778 -22.28 12.22 20.28
CA ILE A 778 -22.75 11.97 21.65
C ILE A 778 -22.70 10.48 21.98
N GLU A 779 -23.17 9.62 21.08
CA GLU A 779 -23.15 8.17 21.28
C GLU A 779 -21.71 7.62 21.36
N LYS A 780 -20.77 8.23 20.63
CA LYS A 780 -19.35 7.84 20.62
C LYS A 780 -18.56 8.32 21.84
N TYR A 781 -18.70 9.59 22.23
CA TYR A 781 -17.85 10.23 23.25
C TYR A 781 -18.58 10.56 24.56
N GLY A 782 -19.91 10.55 24.56
CA GLY A 782 -20.72 11.06 25.65
C GLY A 782 -20.78 12.58 25.69
N ILE A 783 -21.60 13.10 26.59
CA ILE A 783 -21.79 14.55 26.76
C ILE A 783 -20.63 15.13 27.55
N VAL A 784 -20.05 16.21 27.03
CA VAL A 784 -18.94 16.91 27.67
C VAL A 784 -19.33 17.49 29.04
N SER A 785 -18.48 17.26 30.05
CA SER A 785 -18.71 17.78 31.40
C SER A 785 -18.52 19.31 31.46
N LYS A 786 -19.17 19.98 32.43
CA LYS A 786 -18.99 21.43 32.65
C LYS A 786 -17.53 21.79 32.98
N TRP A 787 -16.87 20.97 33.79
CA TRP A 787 -15.45 21.15 34.12
C TRP A 787 -14.54 21.03 32.90
N ARG A 788 -14.76 20.03 32.05
CA ARG A 788 -14.02 19.87 30.79
C ARG A 788 -14.20 21.08 29.88
N ARG A 789 -15.43 21.60 29.75
CA ARG A 789 -15.70 22.85 29.01
C ARG A 789 -14.91 24.03 29.55
N MET A 790 -14.93 24.26 30.86
CA MET A 790 -14.16 25.34 31.49
C MET A 790 -12.66 25.19 31.25
N TYR A 791 -12.14 23.97 31.36
CA TYR A 791 -10.74 23.67 31.11
C TYR A 791 -10.35 23.95 29.65
N MET A 792 -11.16 23.54 28.66
CA MET A 792 -10.90 23.83 27.26
C MET A 792 -10.89 25.35 26.98
N THR A 793 -11.81 26.11 27.57
CA THR A 793 -11.80 27.58 27.44
C THR A 793 -10.51 28.18 28.02
N TYR A 794 -10.04 27.66 29.16
CA TYR A 794 -8.77 28.06 29.75
C TYR A 794 -7.57 27.68 28.85
N GLU A 795 -7.55 26.47 28.28
CA GLU A 795 -6.51 26.04 27.33
C GLU A 795 -6.46 26.93 26.09
N ILE A 796 -7.62 27.25 25.50
CA ILE A 796 -7.70 28.15 24.34
C ILE A 796 -7.15 29.53 24.70
N PHE A 797 -7.54 30.08 25.85
CA PHE A 797 -7.07 31.39 26.30
C PHE A 797 -5.55 31.41 26.53
N THR A 798 -5.02 30.42 27.25
CA THR A 798 -3.57 30.31 27.52
C THR A 798 -2.77 30.09 26.23
N THR A 799 -3.29 29.32 25.28
CA THR A 799 -2.65 29.11 23.97
C THR A 799 -2.66 30.40 23.15
N ALA A 800 -3.78 31.12 23.10
CA ALA A 800 -3.89 32.41 22.41
C ALA A 800 -2.92 33.45 23.01
N TRP A 801 -2.76 33.48 24.34
CA TRP A 801 -1.82 34.37 25.03
C TRP A 801 -0.35 34.07 24.69
N ARG A 802 0.00 32.80 24.49
CA ARG A 802 1.38 32.36 24.18
C ARG A 802 1.69 32.31 22.68
N ASN A 803 0.71 32.59 21.81
CA ASN A 803 0.82 32.37 20.37
C ASN A 803 2.04 33.05 19.72
N ASP A 804 2.28 34.33 20.03
CA ASP A 804 3.43 35.08 19.49
C ASP A 804 4.78 34.43 19.85
N ALA A 805 4.92 33.97 21.10
CA ALA A 805 6.15 33.31 21.55
C ALA A 805 6.34 31.96 20.86
N LEU A 806 5.26 31.18 20.68
CA LEU A 806 5.29 29.89 19.98
C LEU A 806 5.64 30.02 18.50
N VAL A 807 5.07 31.02 17.82
CA VAL A 807 5.38 31.30 16.41
C VAL A 807 6.85 31.74 16.27
N LYS A 808 7.34 32.59 17.18
CA LYS A 808 8.76 32.97 17.20
C LYS A 808 9.67 31.77 17.40
N GLU A 809 9.37 30.90 18.36
CA GLU A 809 10.12 29.65 18.59
C GLU A 809 10.13 28.76 17.34
N THR A 810 8.99 28.63 16.65
CA THR A 810 8.87 27.87 15.40
C THR A 810 9.77 28.43 14.29
N ILE A 811 9.79 29.76 14.15
CA ILE A 811 10.67 30.45 13.20
C ILE A 811 12.14 30.26 13.58
N ASP A 812 12.48 30.36 14.87
CA ASP A 812 13.85 30.16 15.37
C ASP A 812 14.35 28.73 15.14
N ILE A 813 13.48 27.72 15.27
CA ILE A 813 13.78 26.32 14.92
C ILE A 813 14.06 26.21 13.42
N PHE A 814 13.21 26.79 12.57
CA PHE A 814 13.43 26.77 11.12
C PHE A 814 14.69 27.52 10.68
N ASN A 815 15.00 28.66 11.28
CA ASN A 815 16.22 29.42 10.96
C ASN A 815 17.50 28.62 11.27
N LYS A 816 17.43 27.68 12.22
CA LYS A 816 18.52 26.74 12.54
C LYS A 816 18.47 25.45 11.70
N TYR A 817 17.39 25.24 10.96
CA TYR A 817 17.18 24.07 10.14
C TYR A 817 17.99 24.18 8.83
N THR A 818 19.24 23.74 8.89
CA THR A 818 20.14 23.68 7.73
C THR A 818 20.34 22.23 7.29
N LEU A 819 20.29 22.03 5.97
CA LEU A 819 20.63 20.79 5.29
C LEU A 819 20.99 21.11 3.83
N ASP A 820 22.28 21.10 3.50
CA ASP A 820 22.73 21.11 2.10
C ASP A 820 23.02 19.67 1.67
N ALA A 821 22.11 19.12 0.86
CA ALA A 821 22.23 17.75 0.39
C ALA A 821 23.44 17.52 -0.53
N ASN A 822 24.03 18.59 -1.09
CA ASN A 822 25.18 18.49 -1.98
C ASN A 822 26.49 18.21 -1.23
N GLU A 823 26.53 18.40 0.10
CA GLU A 823 27.70 18.06 0.94
C GLU A 823 27.90 16.54 1.10
N PHE A 824 26.92 15.73 0.66
CA PHE A 824 26.94 14.28 0.81
C PHE A 824 27.26 13.58 -0.51
N ASP A 825 28.25 12.70 -0.47
CA ASP A 825 28.70 11.89 -1.61
C ASP A 825 28.10 10.48 -1.61
N THR A 826 27.67 9.97 -0.45
CA THR A 826 27.07 8.63 -0.33
C THR A 826 25.58 8.70 0.01
N PRO A 827 24.75 7.79 -0.50
CA PRO A 827 23.32 7.77 -0.20
C PRO A 827 23.04 7.41 1.26
N LEU A 828 23.88 6.58 1.90
CA LEU A 828 23.70 6.17 3.29
C LEU A 828 23.90 7.35 4.27
N ASP A 829 24.92 8.18 4.05
CA ASP A 829 25.18 9.33 4.92
C ASP A 829 24.04 10.36 4.81
N LEU A 830 23.56 10.63 3.59
CA LEU A 830 22.43 11.53 3.36
C LEU A 830 21.13 10.97 3.97
N TYR A 831 20.90 9.65 3.91
CA TYR A 831 19.76 9.02 4.56
C TYR A 831 19.82 9.14 6.10
N ASN A 832 21.01 9.00 6.69
CA ASN A 832 21.20 9.11 8.14
C ASN A 832 20.92 10.54 8.64
N ILE A 833 21.44 11.58 7.97
CA ILE A 833 21.13 12.96 8.35
C ILE A 833 19.64 13.28 8.19
N LEU A 834 18.97 12.72 7.16
CA LEU A 834 17.52 12.87 6.99
C LEU A 834 16.73 12.31 8.20
N ASN A 835 17.17 11.19 8.77
CA ASN A 835 16.53 10.62 9.98
C ASN A 835 16.60 11.58 11.17
N GLU A 836 17.74 12.26 11.35
CA GLU A 836 17.95 13.19 12.46
C GLU A 836 17.04 14.42 12.35
N LYS A 837 16.78 14.89 11.12
CA LYS A 837 16.04 16.13 10.82
C LYS A 837 14.53 16.05 11.03
N TYR A 838 13.95 14.86 11.21
CA TYR A 838 12.51 14.70 11.41
C TYR A 838 12.00 15.27 12.75
N GLY A 839 12.86 15.35 13.76
CA GLY A 839 12.51 15.94 15.05
C GLY A 839 12.12 17.42 14.92
N GLU A 840 12.88 18.19 14.15
CA GLU A 840 12.63 19.60 13.89
C GLU A 840 11.37 19.80 13.05
N ILE A 841 11.13 18.96 12.04
CA ILE A 841 9.90 19.03 11.22
C ILE A 841 8.67 18.77 12.07
N PHE A 842 8.73 17.82 13.00
CA PHE A 842 7.64 17.58 13.96
C PHE A 842 7.35 18.80 14.83
N LEU A 843 8.39 19.48 15.32
CA LEU A 843 8.24 20.71 16.11
C LEU A 843 7.66 21.86 15.29
N ILE A 844 8.11 22.03 14.04
CA ILE A 844 7.57 23.03 13.11
C ILE A 844 6.08 22.76 12.84
N GLY A 845 5.71 21.52 12.54
CA GLY A 845 4.32 21.11 12.34
C GLY A 845 3.45 21.33 13.58
N LYS A 846 3.99 21.07 14.78
CA LYS A 846 3.31 21.37 16.04
C LYS A 846 3.06 22.88 16.19
N GLY A 847 4.04 23.71 15.85
CA GLY A 847 3.90 25.18 15.84
C GLY A 847 2.79 25.66 14.92
N HIS A 848 2.73 25.12 13.69
CA HIS A 848 1.68 25.46 12.72
C HIS A 848 0.28 25.04 13.19
N ASN A 849 0.14 23.84 13.77
CA ASN A 849 -1.13 23.37 14.32
C ASN A 849 -1.67 24.31 15.42
N MET A 850 -0.77 24.81 16.29
CA MET A 850 -1.16 25.75 17.36
C MET A 850 -1.55 27.12 16.80
N ALA A 851 -0.79 27.66 15.84
CA ALA A 851 -1.14 28.93 15.19
C ALA A 851 -2.50 28.84 14.47
N SER A 852 -2.78 27.72 13.80
CA SER A 852 -4.06 27.44 13.15
C SER A 852 -5.21 27.39 14.15
N LEU A 853 -5.03 26.73 15.29
CA LEU A 853 -6.04 26.69 16.36
C LEU A 853 -6.38 28.09 16.91
N VAL A 854 -5.37 28.92 17.15
CA VAL A 854 -5.56 30.29 17.65
C VAL A 854 -6.30 31.14 16.61
N SER A 855 -5.96 31.00 15.33
CA SER A 855 -6.67 31.66 14.23
C SER A 855 -8.16 31.31 14.21
N VAL A 856 -8.50 30.02 14.25
CA VAL A 856 -9.89 29.55 14.32
C VAL A 856 -10.60 30.09 15.57
N SER A 857 -9.94 30.07 16.74
CA SER A 857 -10.53 30.53 17.99
C SER A 857 -10.95 32.00 17.96
N TYR A 858 -10.11 32.89 17.42
CA TYR A 858 -10.47 34.30 17.28
C TYR A 858 -11.61 34.52 16.27
N GLN A 859 -11.62 33.77 15.16
CA GLN A 859 -12.72 33.81 14.20
C GLN A 859 -14.04 33.36 14.82
N MET A 860 -14.02 32.33 15.67
CA MET A 860 -15.20 31.88 16.40
C MET A 860 -15.74 32.94 17.35
N ILE A 861 -14.86 33.66 18.06
CA ILE A 861 -15.27 34.79 18.92
C ILE A 861 -15.92 35.90 18.06
N ALA A 862 -15.32 36.23 16.91
CA ALA A 862 -15.88 37.23 16.01
C ALA A 862 -17.25 36.83 15.44
N MET A 863 -17.40 35.58 14.97
CA MET A 863 -18.67 35.04 14.49
C MET A 863 -19.74 35.02 15.59
N SER A 864 -19.37 34.66 16.83
CA SER A 864 -20.28 34.68 17.97
C SER A 864 -20.81 36.08 18.26
N LEU A 865 -19.97 37.12 18.12
CA LEU A 865 -20.39 38.51 18.27
C LEU A 865 -21.31 38.97 17.12
N LEU A 866 -21.02 38.56 15.88
CA LEU A 866 -21.82 38.91 14.70
C LEU A 866 -23.21 38.29 14.69
N THR A 867 -23.31 37.04 15.14
CA THR A 867 -24.56 36.27 15.14
C THR A 867 -25.48 36.63 16.31
N ASN A 868 -24.95 37.32 17.34
CA ASN A 868 -25.70 37.88 18.46
C ASN A 868 -26.75 36.93 19.09
N GLY A 869 -26.38 35.66 19.29
CA GLY A 869 -27.27 34.67 19.90
C GLY A 869 -28.31 34.04 18.96
N SER A 870 -28.16 34.22 17.64
CA SER A 870 -29.00 33.54 16.65
C SER A 870 -28.73 32.04 16.58
N ASP A 871 -29.78 31.24 16.34
CA ASP A 871 -29.67 29.78 16.20
C ASP A 871 -29.15 29.31 14.82
N ASN A 872 -29.20 30.19 13.82
CA ASN A 872 -28.79 29.93 12.43
C ASN A 872 -28.07 31.13 11.79
N PHE A 873 -27.26 30.86 10.77
CA PHE A 873 -26.69 31.90 9.91
C PHE A 873 -27.77 32.47 8.98
N THR A 874 -27.85 33.80 8.89
CA THR A 874 -28.62 34.49 7.85
C THR A 874 -27.68 34.84 6.70
N SER A 875 -28.21 35.19 5.53
CA SER A 875 -27.40 35.69 4.41
C SER A 875 -26.59 36.94 4.80
N GLU A 876 -27.16 37.81 5.66
CA GLU A 876 -26.47 38.98 6.21
C GLU A 876 -25.34 38.59 7.16
N HIS A 877 -25.52 37.58 8.03
CA HIS A 877 -24.44 37.05 8.86
C HIS A 877 -23.26 36.56 8.02
N LEU A 878 -23.53 35.80 6.96
CA LEU A 878 -22.48 35.27 6.09
C LEU A 878 -21.75 36.39 5.32
N ALA A 879 -22.49 37.39 4.84
CA ALA A 879 -21.91 38.58 4.20
C ALA A 879 -21.01 39.36 5.17
N ASP A 880 -21.44 39.58 6.40
CA ASP A 880 -20.66 40.28 7.43
C ASP A 880 -19.42 39.50 7.85
N ILE A 881 -19.52 38.17 7.96
CA ILE A 881 -18.37 37.29 8.22
C ILE A 881 -17.36 37.38 7.08
N ALA A 882 -17.83 37.37 5.84
CA ALA A 882 -16.97 37.54 4.67
C ALA A 882 -16.24 38.90 4.69
N VAL A 883 -16.93 39.98 5.05
CA VAL A 883 -16.34 41.33 5.22
C VAL A 883 -15.31 41.39 6.36
N LEU A 884 -15.56 40.69 7.47
CA LEU A 884 -14.60 40.62 8.58
C LEU A 884 -13.31 39.93 8.15
N LEU A 885 -13.43 38.82 7.41
CA LEU A 885 -12.30 38.03 6.92
C LEU A 885 -11.56 38.68 5.74
N SER A 886 -12.23 39.52 4.93
CA SER A 886 -11.66 40.19 3.74
C SER A 886 -10.69 41.32 4.05
N SER A 887 -10.52 41.68 5.32
CA SER A 887 -9.82 42.90 5.74
C SER A 887 -8.43 42.65 6.36
N CYS A 888 -7.88 41.44 6.18
CA CYS A 888 -6.55 41.06 6.67
C CYS A 888 -5.45 41.73 5.83
N THR A 889 -4.39 42.21 6.48
CA THR A 889 -3.20 42.79 5.83
C THR A 889 -1.99 41.87 6.03
N ASN A 890 -1.01 41.96 5.12
CA ASN A 890 0.29 41.27 5.21
C ASN A 890 0.19 39.74 5.18
N VAL A 891 -0.72 39.18 4.38
CA VAL A 891 -0.77 37.73 4.13
C VAL A 891 0.31 37.38 3.09
N ILE A 892 1.14 36.37 3.35
CA ILE A 892 2.28 36.04 2.46
C ILE A 892 1.81 35.70 1.04
N SER A 893 0.66 35.02 0.90
CA SER A 893 0.14 34.61 -0.40
C SER A 893 -0.23 35.79 -1.31
N THR A 894 -0.49 36.98 -0.75
CA THR A 894 -0.80 38.19 -1.52
C THR A 894 0.44 38.81 -2.14
N GLU A 895 1.63 38.47 -1.63
CA GLU A 895 2.89 38.98 -2.16
C GLU A 895 3.21 38.37 -3.52
N VAL A 896 2.72 37.14 -3.79
CA VAL A 896 2.97 36.42 -5.03
C VAL A 896 2.50 37.23 -6.25
N PRO A 897 1.22 37.61 -6.39
CA PRO A 897 0.78 38.26 -7.62
C PRO A 897 1.27 39.73 -7.67
N ILE A 898 1.49 40.37 -6.52
CA ILE A 898 2.17 41.68 -6.45
C ILE A 898 3.60 41.60 -7.01
N ALA A 899 4.36 40.57 -6.65
CA ALA A 899 5.72 40.37 -7.15
C ALA A 899 5.72 40.09 -8.66
N LEU A 900 4.82 39.24 -9.15
CA LEU A 900 4.66 38.97 -10.59
C LEU A 900 4.28 40.24 -11.37
N GLY A 901 3.35 41.05 -10.85
CA GLY A 901 2.97 42.32 -11.45
C GLY A 901 4.14 43.31 -11.52
N LYS A 902 4.99 43.36 -10.48
CA LYS A 902 6.22 44.18 -10.50
C LYS A 902 7.23 43.71 -11.55
N ILE A 903 7.37 42.39 -11.76
CA ILE A 903 8.24 41.82 -12.81
C ILE A 903 7.69 42.22 -14.19
N ALA A 904 6.40 41.98 -14.43
CA ALA A 904 5.73 42.35 -15.69
C ALA A 904 5.83 43.86 -15.99
N ALA A 905 5.67 44.71 -14.97
CA ALA A 905 5.83 46.15 -15.12
C ALA A 905 7.27 46.55 -15.51
N CYS A 906 8.30 45.88 -14.98
CA CYS A 906 9.69 46.10 -15.41
C CYS A 906 9.89 45.73 -16.88
N ILE A 907 9.34 44.60 -17.32
CA ILE A 907 9.42 44.16 -18.72
C ILE A 907 8.72 45.17 -19.64
N ARG A 908 7.51 45.63 -19.29
CA ARG A 908 6.83 46.69 -20.04
C ARG A 908 7.65 47.98 -20.15
N ARG A 909 8.22 48.45 -19.04
CA ARG A 909 9.05 49.67 -19.02
C ARG A 909 10.32 49.55 -19.88
N SER A 910 10.82 48.33 -20.10
CA SER A 910 11.93 48.09 -21.03
C SER A 910 11.54 48.13 -22.52
N GLY A 911 10.25 48.23 -22.85
CA GLY A 911 9.75 48.29 -24.23
C GLY A 911 9.78 46.95 -24.98
N LYS A 912 10.07 45.84 -24.29
CA LYS A 912 10.27 44.51 -24.90
C LYS A 912 9.14 43.50 -24.59
N ALA A 913 7.97 43.96 -24.16
CA ALA A 913 6.87 43.08 -23.75
C ALA A 913 6.36 42.17 -24.88
N ASP A 914 6.23 42.68 -26.10
CA ASP A 914 5.80 41.88 -27.26
C ASP A 914 6.82 40.79 -27.62
N GLU A 915 8.11 41.12 -27.62
CA GLU A 915 9.20 40.15 -27.83
C GLU A 915 9.18 39.08 -26.74
N PHE A 916 9.09 39.49 -25.47
CA PHE A 916 9.05 38.60 -24.32
C PHE A 916 7.87 37.61 -24.34
N SER A 917 6.69 38.07 -24.76
CA SER A 917 5.46 37.26 -24.81
C SER A 917 5.53 36.08 -25.79
N LYS A 918 6.42 36.15 -26.79
CA LYS A 918 6.58 35.14 -27.86
C LYS A 918 7.71 34.16 -27.58
N LEU A 919 8.47 34.33 -26.50
CA LEU A 919 9.60 33.48 -26.16
C LEU A 919 9.15 32.13 -25.63
N GLU A 920 9.88 31.08 -26.01
CA GLU A 920 9.80 29.77 -25.35
C GLU A 920 10.25 29.89 -23.89
N THR A 921 9.49 29.26 -22.97
CA THR A 921 9.70 29.34 -21.51
C THR A 921 11.14 28.98 -21.09
N THR A 922 11.77 28.01 -21.76
CA THR A 922 13.13 27.54 -21.47
C THR A 922 14.21 28.59 -21.71
N LYS A 923 13.96 29.60 -22.57
CA LYS A 923 14.92 30.66 -22.90
C LYS A 923 14.67 31.96 -22.14
N VAL A 924 13.54 32.06 -21.43
CA VAL A 924 13.08 33.30 -20.79
C VAL A 924 14.05 33.81 -19.73
N ILE A 925 14.57 32.95 -18.85
CA ILE A 925 15.44 33.38 -17.75
C ILE A 925 16.74 33.99 -18.31
N THR A 926 17.41 33.29 -19.21
CA THR A 926 18.63 33.78 -19.88
C THR A 926 18.36 35.03 -20.71
N TRP A 927 17.20 35.11 -21.39
CA TRP A 927 16.82 36.30 -22.12
C TRP A 927 16.61 37.50 -21.18
N LEU A 928 15.95 37.31 -20.03
CA LEU A 928 15.75 38.38 -19.04
C LEU A 928 17.08 38.90 -18.49
N GLU A 929 18.03 38.01 -18.20
CA GLU A 929 19.37 38.39 -17.72
C GLU A 929 20.11 39.29 -18.73
N LEU A 930 19.95 39.02 -20.02
CA LEU A 930 20.59 39.79 -21.10
C LEU A 930 19.81 41.06 -21.48
N ASN A 931 18.48 41.00 -21.49
CA ASN A 931 17.63 42.01 -22.11
C ASN A 931 16.84 42.88 -21.15
N CYS A 932 16.62 42.43 -19.91
CA CYS A 932 15.94 43.17 -18.84
C CYS A 932 16.48 42.74 -17.45
N PRO A 933 17.75 43.05 -17.10
CA PRO A 933 18.36 42.62 -15.85
C PRO A 933 17.56 42.96 -14.57
N PRO A 934 16.87 44.12 -14.46
CA PRO A 934 16.04 44.41 -13.30
C PRO A 934 14.85 43.45 -13.13
N ALA A 935 14.29 42.93 -14.22
CA ALA A 935 13.23 41.92 -14.17
C ALA A 935 13.81 40.55 -13.77
N ALA A 936 15.02 40.20 -14.25
CA ALA A 936 15.72 38.98 -13.86
C ALA A 936 16.03 38.96 -12.35
N GLU A 937 16.54 40.06 -11.79
CA GLU A 937 16.80 40.18 -10.34
C GLU A 937 15.53 39.98 -9.51
N LYS A 938 14.41 40.62 -9.94
CA LYS A 938 13.12 40.46 -9.27
C LYS A 938 12.59 39.03 -9.37
N LEU A 939 12.79 38.35 -10.49
CA LEU A 939 12.42 36.95 -10.67
C LEU A 939 13.24 36.03 -9.76
N GLN A 940 14.55 36.29 -9.60
CA GLN A 940 15.39 35.55 -8.65
C GLN A 940 14.94 35.75 -7.19
N ILE A 941 14.60 36.99 -6.80
CA ILE A 941 14.04 37.28 -5.48
C ILE A 941 12.70 36.55 -5.29
N PHE A 942 11.84 36.53 -6.31
CA PHE A 942 10.57 35.80 -6.27
C PHE A 942 10.80 34.31 -6.01
N PHE A 943 11.71 33.66 -6.74
CA PHE A 943 11.99 32.24 -6.52
C PHE A 943 12.60 31.96 -5.14
N LYS A 944 13.44 32.86 -4.62
CA LYS A 944 13.97 32.72 -3.25
C LYS A 944 12.87 32.79 -2.18
N MET A 945 11.87 33.64 -2.38
CA MET A 945 10.83 33.90 -1.38
C MET A 945 9.60 32.98 -1.51
N HIS A 946 9.25 32.59 -2.74
CA HIS A 946 8.01 31.86 -3.03
C HIS A 946 8.21 30.67 -3.97
N GLY A 947 9.42 30.45 -4.50
CA GLY A 947 9.67 29.40 -5.48
C GLY A 947 9.48 27.99 -4.95
N HIS A 948 9.47 27.78 -3.63
CA HIS A 948 9.19 26.51 -2.97
C HIS A 948 7.71 26.09 -2.99
N ARG A 949 6.82 26.97 -3.48
CA ARG A 949 5.37 26.76 -3.55
C ARG A 949 4.94 26.05 -4.84
N CYS A 950 3.80 25.38 -4.78
CA CYS A 950 3.07 24.77 -5.90
C CYS A 950 1.68 24.31 -5.46
N VAL A 951 0.89 23.82 -6.41
CA VAL A 951 -0.28 22.97 -6.08
C VAL A 951 0.21 21.69 -5.43
N HIS A 952 -0.55 21.14 -4.48
CA HIS A 952 -0.18 19.88 -3.82
C HIS A 952 1.16 19.99 -3.04
N GLU A 953 1.41 21.15 -2.43
CA GLU A 953 2.71 21.53 -1.82
C GLU A 953 3.22 20.60 -0.71
N LEU A 954 2.32 19.81 -0.11
CA LEU A 954 2.65 18.85 0.94
C LEU A 954 3.21 17.51 0.43
N ASP A 955 3.16 17.26 -0.88
CA ASP A 955 3.78 16.07 -1.47
C ASP A 955 5.23 16.35 -1.91
N LEU A 956 6.14 15.44 -1.58
CA LEU A 956 7.56 15.58 -1.89
C LEU A 956 7.82 15.33 -3.38
N PHE A 957 6.96 14.56 -4.05
CA PHE A 957 7.09 14.27 -5.48
C PHE A 957 6.80 15.51 -6.35
N THR A 958 5.78 16.29 -5.99
CA THR A 958 5.37 17.48 -6.75
C THR A 958 6.48 18.51 -6.92
N GLU A 959 6.62 19.02 -8.14
CA GLU A 959 7.62 20.02 -8.50
C GLU A 959 7.14 21.44 -8.17
N PRO A 960 7.85 22.16 -7.28
CA PRO A 960 7.54 23.54 -6.97
C PRO A 960 7.97 24.50 -8.09
N TRP A 961 7.48 25.73 -8.06
CA TRP A 961 7.71 26.74 -9.11
C TRP A 961 9.19 27.00 -9.43
N ILE A 962 10.10 26.86 -8.48
CA ILE A 962 11.55 27.01 -8.71
C ILE A 962 12.13 25.86 -9.54
N LEU A 963 11.55 24.64 -9.45
CA LEU A 963 11.98 23.49 -10.24
C LEU A 963 11.27 23.42 -11.60
N LYS A 964 10.02 23.92 -11.67
CA LYS A 964 9.21 23.96 -12.89
C LYS A 964 8.61 25.36 -13.10
N PRO A 965 9.38 26.30 -13.66
CA PRO A 965 8.99 27.71 -13.73
C PRO A 965 8.01 28.05 -14.86
N ASP A 966 7.72 27.13 -15.78
CA ASP A 966 6.92 27.37 -17.00
C ASP A 966 5.60 28.08 -16.72
N ASN A 967 4.86 27.63 -15.71
CA ASN A 967 3.57 28.19 -15.31
C ASN A 967 3.68 29.65 -14.83
N ILE A 968 4.72 29.94 -14.06
CA ILE A 968 5.01 31.30 -13.58
C ILE A 968 5.44 32.19 -14.75
N ILE A 969 6.28 31.68 -15.63
CA ILE A 969 6.77 32.40 -16.80
C ILE A 969 5.60 32.77 -17.73
N ASN A 970 4.74 31.82 -18.06
CA ASN A 970 3.54 32.04 -18.88
C ASN A 970 2.66 33.13 -18.27
N THR A 971 2.45 33.07 -16.94
CA THR A 971 1.70 34.10 -16.22
C THR A 971 2.33 35.49 -16.39
N ILE A 972 3.66 35.60 -16.23
CA ILE A 972 4.37 36.88 -16.40
C ILE A 972 4.27 37.37 -17.84
N GLN A 973 4.32 36.48 -18.84
CA GLN A 973 4.16 36.84 -20.26
C GLN A 973 2.78 37.44 -20.54
N VAL A 974 1.71 36.83 -20.04
CA VAL A 974 0.35 37.37 -20.17
C VAL A 974 0.23 38.72 -19.43
N LEU A 975 0.75 38.81 -18.21
CA LEU A 975 0.76 40.05 -17.42
C LEU A 975 1.57 41.17 -18.05
N ALA A 976 2.65 40.86 -18.79
CA ALA A 976 3.45 41.87 -19.49
C ALA A 976 2.70 42.48 -20.67
N MET A 977 1.73 41.76 -21.25
CA MET A 977 0.92 42.22 -22.38
C MET A 977 -0.33 43.02 -21.97
N SER A 978 -0.73 43.01 -20.69
CA SER A 978 -1.91 43.75 -20.22
C SER A 978 -1.64 45.25 -20.02
N ILE A 979 -2.69 46.06 -20.18
CA ILE A 979 -2.69 47.51 -19.93
C ILE A 979 -2.66 47.75 -18.41
N GLU A 980 -1.97 48.80 -17.94
CA GLU A 980 -1.85 49.15 -16.52
C GLU A 980 -3.22 49.19 -15.81
N GLU A 981 -3.45 48.23 -14.92
CA GLU A 981 -4.31 48.43 -13.77
C GLU A 981 -3.46 48.32 -12.50
N ASN A 982 -3.37 49.43 -11.77
CA ASN A 982 -2.91 49.41 -10.39
C ASN A 982 -3.94 48.59 -9.60
N TYR A 983 -3.67 47.30 -9.39
CA TYR A 983 -4.36 46.51 -8.38
C TYR A 983 -4.03 47.10 -7.01
N VAL A 984 -4.80 48.13 -6.62
CA VAL A 984 -4.78 48.69 -5.29
C VAL A 984 -5.61 47.76 -4.43
N SER A 985 -4.95 46.97 -3.58
CA SER A 985 -5.63 46.26 -2.49
C SER A 985 -6.41 47.29 -1.68
N LYS A 986 -7.75 47.32 -1.84
CA LYS A 986 -8.62 48.15 -0.99
C LYS A 986 -8.77 47.43 0.34
N THR A 987 -7.83 47.67 1.26
CA THR A 987 -7.96 47.12 2.61
C THR A 987 -8.76 48.06 3.51
N LEU A 988 -9.89 47.58 4.04
CA LEU A 988 -10.70 48.34 4.98
C LEU A 988 -9.99 48.46 6.33
N SER A 989 -9.90 49.68 6.86
CA SER A 989 -9.52 49.91 8.26
C SER A 989 -10.51 49.21 9.20
N VAL A 990 -10.13 48.96 10.45
CA VAL A 990 -11.01 48.33 11.45
C VAL A 990 -12.31 49.13 11.60
N GLN A 991 -12.22 50.46 11.53
CA GLN A 991 -13.36 51.35 11.67
C GLN A 991 -14.29 51.30 10.44
N GLU A 992 -13.74 51.28 9.23
CA GLU A 992 -14.51 51.13 7.99
C GLU A 992 -15.18 49.77 7.92
N THR A 993 -14.46 48.71 8.32
CA THR A 993 -14.98 47.33 8.38
C THR A 993 -16.22 47.29 9.26
N ILE A 994 -16.17 47.85 10.46
CA ILE A 994 -17.32 47.85 11.39
C ILE A 994 -18.48 48.70 10.87
N THR A 995 -18.18 49.73 10.08
CA THR A 995 -19.20 50.59 9.46
C THR A 995 -19.92 49.88 8.32
N SER A 996 -19.23 48.98 7.61
CA SER A 996 -19.82 48.19 6.52
C SER A 996 -20.59 46.94 6.97
N LEU A 997 -20.49 46.53 8.24
CA LEU A 997 -21.25 45.40 8.79
C LEU A 997 -22.74 45.75 8.95
N LYS A 998 -23.62 44.86 8.49
CA LYS A 998 -25.08 45.05 8.47
C LYS A 998 -25.77 44.54 9.74
N THR A 999 -25.30 43.41 10.28
CA THR A 999 -25.99 42.64 11.31
C THR A 999 -25.78 43.10 12.76
N PRO A 1000 -24.58 43.54 13.21
CA PRO A 1000 -24.43 44.03 14.57
C PRO A 1000 -25.11 45.40 14.71
N THR A 1001 -26.29 45.41 15.35
CA THR A 1001 -27.05 46.64 15.63
C THR A 1001 -26.65 47.29 16.96
N SER A 1002 -26.11 46.51 17.90
CA SER A 1002 -25.73 46.97 19.23
C SER A 1002 -24.36 47.68 19.27
N SER A 1003 -24.33 48.88 19.86
CA SER A 1003 -23.10 49.65 20.09
C SER A 1003 -22.07 48.91 20.97
N ILE A 1004 -22.54 48.05 21.89
CA ILE A 1004 -21.66 47.25 22.76
C ILE A 1004 -20.95 46.15 21.95
N ILE A 1005 -21.67 45.48 21.05
CA ILE A 1005 -21.10 44.45 20.17
C ILE A 1005 -20.08 45.08 19.21
N LYS A 1006 -20.40 46.24 18.63
CA LYS A 1006 -19.46 47.01 17.81
C LYS A 1006 -18.19 47.40 18.58
N PHE A 1007 -18.31 47.73 19.87
CA PHE A 1007 -17.16 48.01 20.73
C PHE A 1007 -16.26 46.77 20.91
N PHE A 1008 -16.83 45.59 21.22
CA PHE A 1008 -16.03 44.36 21.33
C PHE A 1008 -15.41 43.93 20.00
N LEU A 1009 -16.12 44.09 18.87
CA LEU A 1009 -15.58 43.82 17.54
C LEU A 1009 -14.36 44.70 17.22
N ARG A 1010 -14.32 45.96 17.67
CA ARG A 1010 -13.11 46.83 17.54
C ARG A 1010 -11.87 46.22 18.21
N MET A 1011 -12.06 45.48 19.29
CA MET A 1011 -10.96 44.82 20.00
C MET A 1011 -10.58 43.46 19.38
N VAL A 1012 -11.57 42.69 18.92
CA VAL A 1012 -11.37 41.32 18.43
C VAL A 1012 -10.85 41.28 16.99
N ILE A 1013 -11.29 42.19 16.12
CA ILE A 1013 -10.88 42.21 14.70
C ILE A 1013 -9.35 42.30 14.52
N PRO A 1014 -8.61 43.19 15.21
CA PRO A 1014 -7.15 43.22 15.12
C PRO A 1014 -6.48 41.89 15.49
N LEU A 1015 -7.00 41.20 16.51
CA LEU A 1015 -6.47 39.90 16.95
C LEU A 1015 -6.74 38.82 15.90
N CYS A 1016 -7.94 38.81 15.29
CA CYS A 1016 -8.27 37.92 14.18
C CYS A 1016 -7.30 38.10 13.01
N ARG A 1017 -7.11 39.35 12.55
CA ARG A 1017 -6.22 39.68 11.44
C ARG A 1017 -4.79 39.21 11.73
N LYS A 1018 -4.27 39.53 12.92
CA LYS A 1018 -2.93 39.10 13.37
C LYS A 1018 -2.81 37.57 13.40
N ALA A 1019 -3.81 36.86 13.90
CA ALA A 1019 -3.77 35.41 14.00
C ALA A 1019 -3.78 34.73 12.61
N VAL A 1020 -4.54 35.26 11.65
CA VAL A 1020 -4.50 34.80 10.24
C VAL A 1020 -3.11 35.01 9.65
N THR A 1021 -2.52 36.20 9.82
CA THR A 1021 -1.15 36.47 9.36
C THR A 1021 -0.14 35.47 9.94
N LEU A 1022 -0.16 35.22 11.25
CA LEU A 1022 0.76 34.27 11.91
C LEU A 1022 0.55 32.81 11.44
N ARG A 1023 -0.70 32.41 11.15
CA ARG A 1023 -1.02 31.10 10.58
C ARG A 1023 -0.38 30.93 9.19
N GLU A 1024 -0.52 31.93 8.33
CA GLU A 1024 0.09 31.91 6.99
C GLU A 1024 1.63 31.94 7.05
N MET A 1025 2.22 32.68 8.01
CA MET A 1025 3.66 32.64 8.27
C MET A 1025 4.16 31.25 8.67
N THR A 1026 3.52 30.62 9.65
CA THR A 1026 3.92 29.26 10.08
C THR A 1026 3.69 28.21 9.01
N LYS A 1027 2.66 28.36 8.18
CA LYS A 1027 2.46 27.54 6.98
C LYS A 1027 3.64 27.69 6.04
N ASN A 1028 4.06 28.93 5.74
CA ASN A 1028 5.22 29.18 4.89
C ASN A 1028 6.48 28.50 5.40
N VAL A 1029 6.77 28.64 6.70
CA VAL A 1029 7.91 27.98 7.36
C VAL A 1029 7.86 26.46 7.19
N THR A 1030 6.68 25.86 7.38
CA THR A 1030 6.46 24.42 7.20
C THR A 1030 6.79 23.97 5.77
N ILE A 1031 6.23 24.65 4.76
CA ILE A 1031 6.46 24.28 3.36
C ILE A 1031 7.91 24.54 2.92
N SER A 1032 8.56 25.58 3.46
CA SER A 1032 9.99 25.83 3.21
C SER A 1032 10.87 24.72 3.78
N ALA A 1033 10.60 24.28 5.02
CA ALA A 1033 11.33 23.15 5.63
C ALA A 1033 11.13 21.85 4.83
N MET A 1034 9.91 21.62 4.34
CA MET A 1034 9.61 20.50 3.46
C MET A 1034 10.31 20.58 2.10
N HIS A 1035 10.50 21.79 1.55
CA HIS A 1035 11.24 21.95 0.31
C HIS A 1035 12.72 21.59 0.46
N ILE A 1036 13.34 21.91 1.61
CA ILE A 1036 14.70 21.46 1.92
C ILE A 1036 14.76 19.93 1.93
N LEU A 1037 13.80 19.26 2.58
CA LEU A 1037 13.69 17.80 2.52
C LEU A 1037 13.47 17.27 1.09
N ARG A 1038 12.62 17.93 0.32
CA ARG A 1038 12.34 17.58 -1.09
C ARG A 1038 13.62 17.57 -1.92
N LEU A 1039 14.45 18.60 -1.79
CA LEU A 1039 15.74 18.68 -2.48
C LEU A 1039 16.70 17.58 -2.00
N ALA A 1040 16.72 17.30 -0.69
CA ALA A 1040 17.53 16.23 -0.13
C ALA A 1040 17.13 14.84 -0.63
N TYR A 1041 15.83 14.54 -0.71
CA TYR A 1041 15.37 13.27 -1.29
C TYR A 1041 15.63 13.19 -2.80
N ARG A 1042 15.50 14.29 -3.56
CA ARG A 1042 15.91 14.30 -4.98
C ARG A 1042 17.38 13.98 -5.14
N ARG A 1043 18.24 14.60 -4.33
CA ARG A 1043 19.68 14.32 -4.31
C ARG A 1043 19.95 12.86 -3.90
N LEU A 1044 19.25 12.35 -2.89
CA LEU A 1044 19.35 10.95 -2.50
C LEU A 1044 18.97 10.01 -3.65
N GLY A 1045 17.91 10.33 -4.40
CA GLY A 1045 17.53 9.59 -5.61
C GLY A 1045 18.65 9.56 -6.67
N VAL A 1046 19.31 10.70 -6.92
CA VAL A 1046 20.47 10.78 -7.83
C VAL A 1046 21.63 9.91 -7.35
N LEU A 1047 21.96 9.95 -6.05
CA LEU A 1047 23.02 9.13 -5.46
C LEU A 1047 22.67 7.63 -5.55
N MET A 1048 21.42 7.27 -5.26
CA MET A 1048 20.92 5.90 -5.36
C MET A 1048 20.95 5.36 -6.79
N VAL A 1049 20.66 6.18 -7.81
CA VAL A 1049 20.85 5.80 -9.22
C VAL A 1049 22.33 5.61 -9.55
N THR A 1050 23.18 6.52 -9.08
CA THR A 1050 24.64 6.47 -9.32
C THR A 1050 25.26 5.19 -8.76
N GLU A 1051 24.77 4.71 -7.62
CA GLU A 1051 25.17 3.44 -7.00
C GLU A 1051 24.31 2.24 -7.42
N SER A 1052 23.42 2.39 -8.41
CA SER A 1052 22.58 1.33 -8.99
C SER A 1052 21.55 0.67 -8.03
N TYR A 1053 21.11 1.37 -6.98
CA TYR A 1053 20.01 0.91 -6.10
C TYR A 1053 18.64 1.00 -6.78
N ILE A 1054 18.43 2.03 -7.60
CA ILE A 1054 17.17 2.28 -8.33
C ILE A 1054 17.48 2.66 -9.79
N PRO A 1055 16.58 2.34 -10.73
CA PRO A 1055 16.81 2.57 -12.16
C PRO A 1055 16.65 4.03 -12.61
N ASP A 1056 15.88 4.82 -11.85
CA ASP A 1056 15.64 6.24 -12.13
C ASP A 1056 15.44 7.01 -10.82
N GLU A 1057 15.81 8.29 -10.82
CA GLU A 1057 15.83 9.13 -9.63
C GLU A 1057 14.44 9.44 -9.07
N GLN A 1058 13.39 9.41 -9.90
CA GLN A 1058 12.02 9.69 -9.48
C GLN A 1058 11.38 8.50 -8.76
N LEU A 1059 11.91 7.29 -8.95
CA LEU A 1059 11.38 6.10 -8.29
C LEU A 1059 11.48 6.20 -6.76
N ILE A 1060 12.38 7.02 -6.22
CA ILE A 1060 12.53 7.22 -4.78
C ILE A 1060 11.23 7.68 -4.10
N PHE A 1061 10.39 8.45 -4.77
CA PHE A 1061 9.12 8.93 -4.22
C PHE A 1061 8.08 7.82 -4.05
N PHE A 1062 8.27 6.70 -4.73
CA PHE A 1062 7.40 5.52 -4.66
C PHE A 1062 7.92 4.43 -3.71
N LEU A 1063 9.02 4.71 -3.03
CA LEU A 1063 9.50 3.95 -1.87
C LEU A 1063 9.07 4.68 -0.59
N THR A 1064 8.74 3.94 0.45
CA THR A 1064 8.62 4.51 1.79
C THR A 1064 10.00 4.82 2.34
N HIS A 1065 10.09 5.71 3.33
CA HIS A 1065 11.35 6.03 3.99
C HIS A 1065 12.06 4.79 4.55
N GLN A 1066 11.31 3.87 5.15
CA GLN A 1066 11.85 2.63 5.69
C GLN A 1066 12.38 1.69 4.58
N GLU A 1067 11.67 1.58 3.46
CA GLU A 1067 12.10 0.77 2.32
C GLU A 1067 13.40 1.33 1.69
N ILE A 1068 13.58 2.65 1.69
CA ILE A 1068 14.87 3.28 1.30
C ILE A 1068 15.99 2.79 2.23
N GLY A 1069 15.79 2.87 3.55
CA GLY A 1069 16.76 2.36 4.53
C GLY A 1069 17.04 0.86 4.37
N GLN A 1070 16.04 0.06 4.00
CA GLN A 1070 16.21 -1.38 3.71
C GLN A 1070 17.07 -1.62 2.47
N LEU A 1071 16.87 -0.85 1.40
CA LEU A 1071 17.68 -0.94 0.18
C LEU A 1071 19.14 -0.55 0.45
N LEU A 1072 19.38 0.51 1.23
CA LEU A 1072 20.72 0.99 1.56
C LEU A 1072 21.49 0.03 2.48
N ASN A 1073 20.81 -0.62 3.43
CA ASN A 1073 21.46 -1.54 4.37
C ASN A 1073 21.69 -2.95 3.81
N ASN A 1074 20.83 -3.44 2.90
CA ASN A 1074 20.94 -4.80 2.36
C ASN A 1074 20.33 -4.94 0.96
N HIS A 1075 20.95 -4.31 -0.03
CA HIS A 1075 20.47 -4.25 -1.42
C HIS A 1075 20.14 -5.62 -2.03
N ASN A 1076 20.94 -6.65 -1.74
CA ASN A 1076 20.78 -7.97 -2.38
C ASN A 1076 19.53 -8.73 -1.94
N ASN A 1077 19.04 -8.50 -0.72
CA ASN A 1077 17.86 -9.18 -0.18
C ASN A 1077 16.55 -8.42 -0.40
N ASN A 1078 16.61 -7.15 -0.82
CA ASN A 1078 15.46 -6.25 -0.86
C ASN A 1078 15.05 -5.80 -2.28
N ARG A 1079 15.47 -6.53 -3.31
CA ARG A 1079 15.26 -6.21 -4.74
C ARG A 1079 13.79 -6.09 -5.14
N LEU A 1080 12.88 -6.79 -4.44
CA LEU A 1080 11.44 -6.70 -4.68
C LEU A 1080 10.86 -5.32 -4.41
N LEU A 1081 11.50 -4.52 -3.56
CA LEU A 1081 11.02 -3.17 -3.24
C LEU A 1081 11.03 -2.27 -4.47
N VAL A 1082 12.01 -2.44 -5.38
CA VAL A 1082 12.07 -1.69 -6.64
C VAL A 1082 10.91 -2.05 -7.56
N ARG A 1083 10.61 -3.35 -7.72
CA ARG A 1083 9.45 -3.81 -8.50
C ARG A 1083 8.13 -3.28 -7.93
N LYS A 1084 8.02 -3.32 -6.59
CA LYS A 1084 6.86 -2.80 -5.86
C LYS A 1084 6.69 -1.29 -6.09
N ALA A 1085 7.77 -0.51 -5.97
CA ALA A 1085 7.77 0.93 -6.25
C ALA A 1085 7.36 1.26 -7.70
N LEU A 1086 7.83 0.48 -8.69
CA LEU A 1086 7.43 0.65 -10.09
C LEU A 1086 5.94 0.41 -10.30
N ARG A 1087 5.36 -0.60 -9.61
CA ARG A 1087 3.92 -0.85 -9.63
C ARG A 1087 3.14 0.26 -8.95
N ARG A 1088 3.61 0.78 -7.81
CA ARG A 1088 3.03 1.96 -7.15
C ARG A 1088 3.00 3.15 -8.10
N ARG A 1089 4.08 3.42 -8.84
CA ARG A 1089 4.11 4.49 -9.86
C ARG A 1089 3.04 4.32 -10.93
N LYS A 1090 2.84 3.09 -11.42
CA LYS A 1090 1.80 2.78 -12.41
C LYS A 1090 0.39 2.95 -11.84
N ILE A 1091 0.17 2.53 -10.59
CA ILE A 1091 -1.13 2.63 -9.92
C ILE A 1091 -1.45 4.06 -9.54
N TYR A 1092 -0.48 4.85 -9.08
CA TYR A 1092 -0.62 6.27 -8.78
C TYR A 1092 -1.29 7.03 -9.93
N GLN A 1093 -0.89 6.77 -11.18
CA GLN A 1093 -1.50 7.36 -12.38
C GLN A 1093 -2.96 6.95 -12.60
N LYS A 1094 -3.34 5.73 -12.21
CA LYS A 1094 -4.73 5.26 -12.29
C LYS A 1094 -5.58 5.91 -11.19
N VAL A 1095 -5.08 5.89 -9.96
CA VAL A 1095 -5.76 6.40 -8.75
C VAL A 1095 -5.93 7.92 -8.80
N ALA A 1096 -5.07 8.64 -9.53
CA ALA A 1096 -5.22 10.08 -9.77
C ALA A 1096 -6.55 10.46 -10.43
N LYS A 1097 -7.18 9.51 -11.15
CA LYS A 1097 -8.48 9.70 -11.81
C LYS A 1097 -9.68 9.37 -10.92
N PHE A 1098 -9.46 8.83 -9.72
CA PHE A 1098 -10.55 8.47 -8.82
C PHE A 1098 -11.07 9.71 -8.10
N GLU A 1099 -12.39 9.84 -8.06
CA GLU A 1099 -13.11 10.85 -7.32
C GLU A 1099 -13.70 10.23 -6.04
N TYR A 1100 -13.77 11.03 -4.98
CA TYR A 1100 -14.31 10.62 -3.69
C TYR A 1100 -15.38 11.61 -3.24
N SER A 1101 -16.37 11.10 -2.53
CA SER A 1101 -17.37 11.96 -1.89
C SER A 1101 -16.67 12.83 -0.86
N GLU A 1102 -16.91 14.14 -0.92
CA GLU A 1102 -16.35 15.13 0.01
C GLU A 1102 -16.62 14.75 1.49
N PHE A 1103 -17.76 14.09 1.74
CA PHE A 1103 -18.12 13.52 3.03
C PHE A 1103 -18.54 12.06 2.83
N SER A 1104 -17.99 11.17 3.64
CA SER A 1104 -18.31 9.73 3.65
C SER A 1104 -18.54 9.29 5.09
N THR A 1105 -19.56 8.48 5.33
CA THR A 1105 -19.76 7.83 6.64
C THR A 1105 -19.10 6.46 6.60
N GLY A 1106 -18.20 6.18 7.54
CA GLY A 1106 -17.35 4.99 7.53
C GLY A 1106 -16.22 5.08 6.51
N MET A 1107 -15.84 3.93 5.93
CA MET A 1107 -14.73 3.84 4.98
C MET A 1107 -15.06 4.60 3.67
N PRO A 1108 -14.26 5.60 3.25
CA PRO A 1108 -14.46 6.26 1.97
C PRO A 1108 -14.17 5.31 0.82
N VAL A 1109 -15.07 5.30 -0.18
CA VAL A 1109 -14.90 4.53 -1.43
C VAL A 1109 -14.96 5.48 -2.62
N PRO A 1110 -14.24 5.19 -3.72
CA PRO A 1110 -14.34 5.97 -4.95
C PRO A 1110 -15.79 6.01 -5.48
N ILE A 1111 -16.20 7.15 -6.03
CA ILE A 1111 -17.49 7.28 -6.72
C ILE A 1111 -17.31 6.81 -8.17
N GLU A 1112 -18.25 6.01 -8.68
CA GLU A 1112 -18.35 5.78 -10.12
C GLU A 1112 -18.91 7.04 -10.80
N PRO A 1113 -18.27 7.56 -11.87
CA PRO A 1113 -18.76 8.75 -12.54
C PRO A 1113 -20.10 8.46 -13.22
N THR A 1114 -21.21 8.85 -12.58
CA THR A 1114 -22.55 8.82 -13.17
C THR A 1114 -22.70 10.02 -14.11
N LEU A 1115 -22.56 9.78 -15.41
CA LEU A 1115 -22.87 10.74 -16.47
C LEU A 1115 -24.39 10.92 -16.63
N ASP A 1116 -25.05 11.54 -15.66
CA ASP A 1116 -26.43 12.04 -15.86
C ASP A 1116 -26.39 13.43 -16.50
N ALA A 1117 -26.06 13.45 -17.80
CA ALA A 1117 -26.03 14.66 -18.63
C ALA A 1117 -27.42 15.09 -19.16
N SER A 1118 -28.50 14.37 -18.81
CA SER A 1118 -29.82 14.50 -19.45
C SER A 1118 -30.84 15.40 -18.75
N SER A 1119 -30.43 16.25 -17.80
CA SER A 1119 -31.40 17.05 -17.02
C SER A 1119 -31.12 18.55 -16.92
N TYR A 1120 -30.60 19.20 -17.97
CA TYR A 1120 -30.43 20.66 -17.97
C TYR A 1120 -30.83 21.30 -19.31
N GLU A 1121 -32.14 21.48 -19.53
CA GLU A 1121 -32.67 22.41 -20.53
C GLU A 1121 -33.12 23.73 -19.87
N GLY A 1122 -32.72 24.86 -20.45
CA GLY A 1122 -33.40 26.15 -20.34
C GLY A 1122 -32.84 27.20 -19.37
N PHE A 1123 -32.45 26.84 -18.15
CA PHE A 1123 -31.94 27.80 -17.15
C PHE A 1123 -30.90 27.16 -16.22
N THR A 1124 -29.70 26.90 -16.74
CA THR A 1124 -28.60 26.32 -15.96
C THR A 1124 -28.05 27.34 -14.95
N LYS A 1125 -28.44 27.16 -13.68
CA LYS A 1125 -28.03 27.97 -12.53
C LYS A 1125 -27.40 27.05 -11.48
N ILE A 1126 -26.22 27.42 -10.97
CA ILE A 1126 -25.58 26.78 -9.82
C ILE A 1126 -25.48 27.78 -8.68
N GLU A 1127 -25.80 27.30 -7.48
CA GLU A 1127 -25.66 28.06 -6.24
C GLU A 1127 -24.42 27.60 -5.49
N GLY A 1128 -23.76 28.56 -4.83
CA GLY A 1128 -22.59 28.33 -3.99
C GLY A 1128 -22.56 29.33 -2.83
N THR A 1129 -21.61 29.15 -1.93
CA THR A 1129 -21.40 30.07 -0.80
C THR A 1129 -20.74 31.35 -1.32
N SER A 1130 -21.40 32.50 -1.11
CA SER A 1130 -20.84 33.82 -1.40
C SER A 1130 -19.58 34.09 -0.57
N VAL A 1131 -18.50 34.48 -1.25
CA VAL A 1131 -17.19 34.72 -0.62
C VAL A 1131 -16.74 36.16 -0.78
N CYS A 1132 -16.85 36.68 -2.01
CA CYS A 1132 -16.58 38.08 -2.33
C CYS A 1132 -17.73 38.58 -3.21
N GLY A 1133 -18.33 39.70 -2.81
CA GLY A 1133 -19.46 40.31 -3.49
C GLY A 1133 -19.11 40.95 -4.84
N GLY A 1134 -20.11 41.49 -5.52
CA GLY A 1134 -20.01 41.99 -6.89
C GLY A 1134 -20.58 41.03 -7.92
N SER A 1135 -20.83 41.55 -9.12
CA SER A 1135 -21.37 40.78 -10.23
C SER A 1135 -20.56 41.04 -11.50
N VAL A 1136 -20.20 39.97 -12.20
CA VAL A 1136 -19.39 40.03 -13.41
C VAL A 1136 -19.96 39.13 -14.49
N LEU A 1137 -20.03 39.64 -15.73
CA LEU A 1137 -20.36 38.89 -16.93
C LEU A 1137 -19.07 38.64 -17.70
N GLY A 1138 -18.74 37.38 -17.95
CA GLY A 1138 -17.45 37.04 -18.57
C GLY A 1138 -17.45 35.67 -19.25
N ARG A 1139 -16.33 35.37 -19.88
CA ARG A 1139 -16.07 34.06 -20.49
C ARG A 1139 -15.75 33.06 -19.39
N ALA A 1140 -16.47 31.95 -19.34
CA ALA A 1140 -16.16 30.82 -18.49
C ALA A 1140 -14.86 30.16 -18.97
N CYS A 1141 -13.94 29.95 -18.03
CA CYS A 1141 -12.72 29.20 -18.23
C CYS A 1141 -12.74 28.02 -17.26
N VAL A 1142 -13.17 26.86 -17.76
CA VAL A 1142 -13.31 25.65 -16.96
C VAL A 1142 -12.00 24.89 -17.00
N ILE A 1143 -11.36 24.74 -15.84
CA ILE A 1143 -10.07 24.07 -15.70
C ILE A 1143 -10.17 23.04 -14.58
N THR A 1144 -9.97 21.77 -14.91
CA THR A 1144 -9.96 20.68 -13.93
C THR A 1144 -8.54 20.30 -13.49
N ASP A 1145 -7.52 20.67 -14.27
CA ASP A 1145 -6.11 20.42 -13.97
C ASP A 1145 -5.27 21.67 -14.24
N LEU A 1146 -4.39 22.04 -13.30
CA LEU A 1146 -3.59 23.27 -13.43
C LEU A 1146 -2.66 23.25 -14.67
N SER A 1147 -2.34 22.09 -15.25
CA SER A 1147 -1.58 22.02 -16.51
C SER A 1147 -2.30 22.71 -17.68
N GLU A 1148 -3.62 22.86 -17.61
CA GLU A 1148 -4.45 23.57 -18.59
C GLU A 1148 -4.49 25.08 -18.33
N ALA A 1149 -3.85 25.59 -17.27
CA ALA A 1149 -3.91 27.01 -16.91
C ALA A 1149 -3.30 27.96 -17.96
N ASN A 1150 -2.62 27.42 -18.97
CA ASN A 1150 -2.18 28.17 -20.14
C ASN A 1150 -3.33 28.69 -21.02
N ILE A 1151 -4.56 28.16 -20.88
CA ILE A 1151 -5.74 28.63 -21.64
C ILE A 1151 -6.42 29.87 -21.02
N ILE A 1152 -6.01 30.27 -19.81
CA ILE A 1152 -6.57 31.41 -19.08
C ILE A 1152 -6.24 32.70 -19.83
N GLN A 1153 -7.27 33.49 -20.10
CA GLN A 1153 -7.17 34.80 -20.72
C GLN A 1153 -7.55 35.89 -19.72
N HIS A 1154 -7.08 37.10 -20.00
CA HIS A 1154 -7.43 38.26 -19.19
C HIS A 1154 -8.94 38.54 -19.25
N GLY A 1155 -9.60 38.61 -18.10
CA GLY A 1155 -11.03 38.87 -17.98
C GLY A 1155 -11.91 37.61 -17.85
N ASP A 1156 -11.31 36.42 -17.77
CA ASP A 1156 -12.05 35.17 -17.63
C ASP A 1156 -12.66 35.00 -16.24
N ILE A 1157 -13.77 34.26 -16.17
CA ILE A 1157 -14.32 33.71 -14.94
C ILE A 1157 -13.81 32.26 -14.82
N LEU A 1158 -12.91 32.02 -13.84
CA LEU A 1158 -12.37 30.69 -13.60
C LEU A 1158 -13.42 29.81 -12.93
N ILE A 1159 -13.66 28.62 -13.49
CA ILE A 1159 -14.48 27.57 -12.89
C ILE A 1159 -13.57 26.34 -12.70
N THR A 1160 -13.33 25.95 -11.46
CA THR A 1160 -12.43 24.82 -11.17
C THR A 1160 -12.92 23.99 -9.98
N HIS A 1161 -12.32 22.81 -9.78
CA HIS A 1161 -12.70 21.94 -8.66
C HIS A 1161 -12.33 22.57 -7.31
N CYS A 1162 -11.08 23.00 -7.14
CA CYS A 1162 -10.60 23.66 -5.93
C CYS A 1162 -9.44 24.63 -6.24
N THR A 1163 -9.12 25.53 -5.31
CA THR A 1163 -7.98 26.45 -5.45
C THR A 1163 -7.08 26.38 -4.23
N ASP A 1164 -5.78 26.47 -4.48
CA ASP A 1164 -4.73 26.58 -3.47
C ASP A 1164 -3.73 27.69 -3.86
N ILE A 1165 -2.60 27.80 -3.15
CA ILE A 1165 -1.58 28.82 -3.42
C ILE A 1165 -0.93 28.68 -4.81
N GLY A 1166 -0.99 27.48 -5.39
CA GLY A 1166 -0.56 27.22 -6.76
C GLY A 1166 -1.31 28.04 -7.81
N TRP A 1167 -2.53 28.49 -7.50
CA TRP A 1167 -3.38 29.30 -8.38
C TRP A 1167 -3.13 30.81 -8.27
N SER A 1168 -2.45 31.27 -7.21
CA SER A 1168 -2.16 32.70 -6.99
C SER A 1168 -1.59 33.42 -8.22
N PRO A 1169 -0.67 32.83 -9.02
CA PRO A 1169 -0.15 33.50 -10.20
C PRO A 1169 -1.24 33.93 -11.19
N TYR A 1170 -2.31 33.15 -11.33
CA TYR A 1170 -3.33 33.35 -12.35
C TYR A 1170 -4.43 34.32 -11.92
N PHE A 1171 -4.64 34.55 -10.63
CA PHE A 1171 -5.71 35.41 -10.13
C PHE A 1171 -5.73 36.83 -10.71
N PRO A 1172 -4.60 37.52 -10.95
CA PRO A 1172 -4.59 38.81 -11.63
C PRO A 1172 -5.14 38.82 -13.06
N LEU A 1173 -5.28 37.65 -13.70
CA LEU A 1173 -5.86 37.51 -15.04
C LEU A 1173 -7.39 37.38 -14.99
N LEU A 1174 -7.97 37.07 -13.83
CA LEU A 1174 -9.37 36.69 -13.71
C LEU A 1174 -10.25 37.89 -13.40
N ALA A 1175 -11.49 37.84 -13.88
CA ALA A 1175 -12.55 38.77 -13.49
C ALA A 1175 -13.50 38.16 -12.43
N GLY A 1176 -13.44 36.85 -12.18
CA GLY A 1176 -14.23 36.16 -11.17
C GLY A 1176 -13.78 34.71 -10.93
N ILE A 1177 -14.14 34.13 -9.79
CA ILE A 1177 -13.71 32.78 -9.37
C ILE A 1177 -14.91 31.95 -8.89
N VAL A 1178 -14.98 30.71 -9.37
CA VAL A 1178 -15.96 29.70 -8.95
C VAL A 1178 -15.22 28.40 -8.63
N THR A 1179 -15.42 27.88 -7.41
CA THR A 1179 -14.89 26.55 -7.04
C THR A 1179 -15.98 25.60 -6.57
N GLU A 1180 -15.86 24.33 -6.95
CA GLU A 1180 -16.79 23.27 -6.48
C GLU A 1180 -16.54 22.89 -5.02
N LEU A 1181 -15.28 22.92 -4.59
CA LEU A 1181 -14.81 22.66 -3.24
C LEU A 1181 -14.10 23.91 -2.71
N GLY A 1182 -14.40 24.27 -1.47
CA GLY A 1182 -13.84 25.47 -0.86
C GLY A 1182 -14.71 26.05 0.25
N GLY A 1183 -14.07 26.64 1.25
CA GLY A 1183 -14.76 27.39 2.32
C GLY A 1183 -14.57 28.90 2.31
N LEU A 1184 -15.31 29.58 3.19
CA LEU A 1184 -15.17 31.03 3.39
C LEU A 1184 -13.77 31.46 3.80
N ILE A 1185 -12.90 30.56 4.25
CA ILE A 1185 -11.51 30.86 4.61
C ILE A 1185 -10.49 30.13 3.75
N SER A 1186 -10.93 29.49 2.65
CA SER A 1186 -10.05 28.82 1.71
C SER A 1186 -9.07 29.80 1.09
N HIS A 1187 -7.99 29.26 0.53
CA HIS A 1187 -6.98 30.10 -0.12
C HIS A 1187 -7.60 30.95 -1.23
N GLY A 1188 -8.37 30.34 -2.15
CA GLY A 1188 -9.07 31.09 -3.20
C GLY A 1188 -10.04 32.14 -2.65
N ALA A 1189 -10.69 31.86 -1.51
CA ALA A 1189 -11.58 32.82 -0.88
C ALA A 1189 -10.86 34.03 -0.30
N VAL A 1190 -9.72 33.82 0.35
CA VAL A 1190 -8.88 34.90 0.90
C VAL A 1190 -8.37 35.77 -0.25
N VAL A 1191 -7.79 35.17 -1.29
CA VAL A 1191 -7.18 35.96 -2.35
C VAL A 1191 -8.23 36.65 -3.23
N ALA A 1192 -9.35 36.00 -3.57
CA ALA A 1192 -10.42 36.66 -4.32
C ALA A 1192 -10.87 37.97 -3.66
N ARG A 1193 -10.95 38.00 -2.33
CA ARG A 1193 -11.35 39.19 -1.57
C ARG A 1193 -10.32 40.32 -1.60
N GLU A 1194 -9.04 39.99 -1.53
CA GLU A 1194 -7.97 40.98 -1.53
C GLU A 1194 -7.84 41.68 -2.89
N TYR A 1195 -8.21 40.97 -3.95
CA TYR A 1195 -8.25 41.49 -5.33
C TYR A 1195 -9.63 42.05 -5.71
N GLY A 1196 -10.65 41.91 -4.85
CA GLY A 1196 -12.00 42.37 -5.11
C GLY A 1196 -12.70 41.62 -6.26
N LEU A 1197 -12.34 40.36 -6.49
CA LEU A 1197 -12.92 39.51 -7.53
C LEU A 1197 -14.21 38.86 -7.01
N PRO A 1198 -15.36 39.01 -7.71
CA PRO A 1198 -16.56 38.24 -7.40
C PRO A 1198 -16.24 36.75 -7.29
N CYS A 1199 -16.64 36.14 -6.18
CA CYS A 1199 -16.24 34.76 -5.87
C CYS A 1199 -17.34 33.99 -5.13
N ILE A 1200 -17.58 32.76 -5.60
CA ILE A 1200 -18.41 31.77 -4.93
C ILE A 1200 -17.63 30.46 -4.80
N VAL A 1201 -17.81 29.76 -3.68
CA VAL A 1201 -17.16 28.46 -3.40
C VAL A 1201 -18.22 27.44 -3.01
N GLY A 1202 -17.94 26.14 -3.16
CA GLY A 1202 -18.93 25.11 -2.89
C GLY A 1202 -20.00 24.98 -3.98
N ALA A 1203 -19.73 25.50 -5.20
CA ALA A 1203 -20.62 25.46 -6.35
C ALA A 1203 -20.60 24.06 -7.00
N LYS A 1204 -21.19 23.07 -6.33
CA LYS A 1204 -21.08 21.65 -6.69
C LYS A 1204 -21.54 21.37 -8.13
N GLY A 1205 -20.68 20.68 -8.91
CA GLY A 1205 -20.96 20.29 -10.30
C GLY A 1205 -20.70 21.39 -11.33
N ALA A 1206 -20.17 22.56 -10.95
CA ALA A 1206 -19.89 23.64 -11.89
C ALA A 1206 -18.92 23.26 -13.01
N THR A 1207 -17.92 22.42 -12.75
CA THR A 1207 -16.97 21.97 -13.78
C THR A 1207 -17.57 20.99 -14.78
N GLN A 1208 -18.65 20.30 -14.41
CA GLN A 1208 -19.35 19.34 -15.27
C GLN A 1208 -20.45 20.02 -16.10
N VAL A 1209 -21.03 21.09 -15.56
CA VAL A 1209 -22.21 21.76 -16.12
C VAL A 1209 -21.83 22.87 -17.10
N PHE A 1210 -20.75 23.62 -16.84
CA PHE A 1210 -20.27 24.70 -17.69
C PHE A 1210 -19.12 24.23 -18.58
N GLN A 1211 -18.92 24.86 -19.73
CA GLN A 1211 -17.81 24.59 -20.65
C GLN A 1211 -16.96 25.83 -20.89
N THR A 1212 -15.67 25.61 -21.17
CA THR A 1212 -14.76 26.70 -21.54
C THR A 1212 -15.26 27.43 -22.78
N SER A 1213 -15.30 28.75 -22.71
CA SER A 1213 -15.88 29.69 -23.70
C SER A 1213 -17.38 29.98 -23.57
N ASP A 1214 -18.09 29.36 -22.63
CA ASP A 1214 -19.45 29.80 -22.28
C ASP A 1214 -19.44 31.25 -21.79
N THR A 1215 -20.52 31.99 -22.01
CA THR A 1215 -20.72 33.30 -21.36
C THR A 1215 -21.56 33.11 -20.11
N VAL A 1216 -21.00 33.46 -18.94
CA VAL A 1216 -21.64 33.24 -17.64
C VAL A 1216 -21.73 34.54 -16.84
N LEU A 1217 -22.79 34.66 -16.06
CA LEU A 1217 -22.97 35.71 -15.06
C LEU A 1217 -22.62 35.11 -13.70
N LEU A 1218 -21.57 35.63 -13.07
CA LEU A 1218 -21.22 35.34 -11.68
C LEU A 1218 -21.73 36.48 -10.80
N ALA A 1219 -22.74 36.21 -9.98
CA ALA A 1219 -23.26 37.14 -8.98
C ALA A 1219 -22.81 36.70 -7.59
N GLY A 1220 -21.64 37.22 -7.17
CA GLY A 1220 -21.01 36.92 -5.89
C GLY A 1220 -21.88 37.30 -4.69
N ASP A 1221 -22.63 38.42 -4.76
CA ASP A 1221 -23.47 38.91 -3.65
C ASP A 1221 -24.56 37.95 -3.20
N VAL A 1222 -25.09 37.14 -4.13
CA VAL A 1222 -26.17 36.18 -3.88
C VAL A 1222 -25.70 34.73 -4.02
N GLY A 1223 -24.40 34.50 -4.24
CA GLY A 1223 -23.82 33.17 -4.30
C GLY A 1223 -24.23 32.38 -5.55
N MET A 1224 -24.21 32.99 -6.74
CA MET A 1224 -24.84 32.41 -7.93
C MET A 1224 -23.96 32.47 -9.18
N LEU A 1225 -23.93 31.37 -9.94
CA LEU A 1225 -23.39 31.28 -11.30
C LEU A 1225 -24.50 30.88 -12.28
N GLN A 1226 -24.67 31.65 -13.34
CA GLN A 1226 -25.72 31.44 -14.34
C GLN A 1226 -25.17 31.41 -15.77
N LEU A 1227 -25.61 30.44 -16.58
CA LEU A 1227 -25.33 30.41 -18.01
C LEU A 1227 -26.15 31.48 -18.74
N ILE A 1228 -25.47 32.36 -19.50
CA ILE A 1228 -26.10 33.40 -20.32
C ILE A 1228 -26.11 33.01 -21.79
N LYS A 1229 -25.00 32.44 -22.28
CA LYS A 1229 -24.87 31.95 -23.65
C LYS A 1229 -23.91 30.77 -23.68
N LYS A 1230 -24.32 29.67 -24.33
CA LYS A 1230 -23.47 28.51 -24.55
C LYS A 1230 -22.48 28.77 -25.70
N ALA A 1231 -21.25 28.25 -25.58
CA ALA A 1231 -20.15 28.42 -26.54
C ALA A 1231 -20.51 27.97 -27.97
#